data_AF-A0A2N9H1U4-F1
#
_entry.id   AF-A0A2N9H1U4-F1
#
_cell.length_a   1.000
_cell.length_b   1.000
_cell.length_c   1.000
_cell.angle_alpha   90.00
_cell.angle_beta   90.00
_cell.angle_gamma   90.00
#
_symmetry.space_group_name_H-M   'P 1'
#
loop_
_entity.id
_entity.type
_entity.pdbx_description
1 polymer ?
#
loop_
_entity_poly.entity_id
_entity_poly.type
_entity_poly.pdbx_seq_one_letter_code
_entity_poly.pdbx_strand_id
1 'polypeptide(L)'
;MTRTTLLECSYNSILLLCLVFMAMFYNGLSVGVNWGTQATQQLPPDKVVKMLKDNGFKKLKLFEADERILGALIGTDIEVMLGIPNNMLQMMCEDPGAAASWVDANVTSYSYTGGVHIKYVAVGNEPFLESYNGTYLPCTLPALRNIQQALDHAGMGSKVKATIPFNADIYYSPESNPVPSAGDFRSELRDHTIEIIQFLFRNDAPFTINIYPFLSLYSNSYFPLDYAFFDGTNKPLRDGDKVYTNAFDANFDTLVWALFRAGYADLPIIVGEIGWPTDGDINANVQNAKKFNQGLLQHALNGKGTPARKGKIDIYVFSLIDENAKSTAPGGFERHWGIFEFDGKPKYELDLLGLHENKGLVPAEGVKYMLKRWCVFNAHADDLEDLPDSIDYACSRSDCTALGYGSSCNHLSAEENASYAFNMYYQVNKQNDWDCDFSGMAIVTDEDPSKEDCQFPVMISYGSPLLLHKMFAKSVQSSYRDRTQEFLNVAERLKTPLSSANNATSLSSSSGGKAEGSWIYGGDSIGVQQKGFEDWWLRRVCEEAVSGIDGIIGMVLFIRYESVYISVSPVAKRTSVFDDPTLEIQELTELIKQDITALNSAVVDLQLLCNSQKEAGNFSSDTTTHSITVVDNLKNRLMSTTKEFKEVLTMRTENLKVHESRRQLFSSNSSKESSNPFVRQRPLAARSAASTSTDPPPWANGSLSSSELFQRKQTGVESQPLLQQQQQQQQLVPLQDSYMQSRAEALHNVESTIHELGNIFTQLATMVSQQGEIAIRIDENMDETLSSVEGAQGQLVRYLNSISSNRWLMLKIFGVLIVFLMVFLFFVA
;
A
#
# COMPACT_ATOMS: atom_id res chain seq x y z
N MET A 1 47.21 -59.27 -12.24
CA MET A 1 45.78 -58.94 -12.00
C MET A 1 45.53 -58.16 -10.72
N THR A 2 46.15 -58.50 -9.57
CA THR A 2 45.81 -57.90 -8.26
C THR A 2 46.23 -56.44 -7.99
N ARG A 3 47.04 -55.80 -8.85
CA ARG A 3 47.55 -54.43 -8.60
C ARG A 3 46.77 -53.32 -9.30
N THR A 4 46.14 -53.61 -10.44
CA THR A 4 45.24 -52.67 -11.14
C THR A 4 43.90 -52.52 -10.42
N THR A 5 43.32 -53.63 -9.96
CA THR A 5 42.03 -53.63 -9.24
C THR A 5 42.06 -52.83 -7.94
N LEU A 6 43.20 -52.78 -7.24
CA LEU A 6 43.37 -51.94 -6.04
C LEU A 6 43.44 -50.44 -6.38
N LEU A 7 44.03 -50.07 -7.52
CA LEU A 7 44.07 -48.69 -8.01
C LEU A 7 42.69 -48.22 -8.48
N GLU A 8 41.97 -49.04 -9.25
CA GLU A 8 40.59 -48.77 -9.68
C GLU A 8 39.64 -48.65 -8.49
N CYS A 9 39.76 -49.54 -7.49
CA CYS A 9 38.98 -49.47 -6.26
C CYS A 9 39.29 -48.19 -5.48
N SER A 10 40.56 -47.83 -5.29
CA SER A 10 40.95 -46.59 -4.61
C SER A 10 40.48 -45.34 -5.37
N TYR A 11 40.49 -45.33 -6.70
CA TYR A 11 40.04 -44.20 -7.51
C TYR A 11 38.53 -44.02 -7.41
N ASN A 12 37.77 -45.12 -7.46
CA ASN A 12 36.32 -45.10 -7.25
C ASN A 12 35.94 -44.71 -5.82
N SER A 13 36.69 -45.14 -4.80
CA SER A 13 36.47 -44.68 -3.42
C SER A 13 36.75 -43.20 -3.24
N ILE A 14 37.80 -42.65 -3.87
CA ILE A 14 38.08 -41.20 -3.83
C ILE A 14 37.02 -40.41 -4.60
N LEU A 15 36.62 -40.87 -5.79
CA LEU A 15 35.55 -40.22 -6.57
C LEU A 15 34.22 -40.24 -5.80
N LEU A 16 33.87 -41.34 -5.14
CA LEU A 16 32.70 -41.43 -4.29
C LEU A 16 32.82 -40.50 -3.06
N LEU A 17 34.00 -40.42 -2.43
CA LEU A 17 34.22 -39.48 -1.32
C LEU A 17 34.07 -38.02 -1.79
N CYS A 18 34.57 -37.67 -2.96
CA CYS A 18 34.44 -36.34 -3.55
C CYS A 18 32.99 -36.02 -3.94
N LEU A 19 32.24 -36.99 -4.48
CA LEU A 19 30.80 -36.84 -4.76
C LEU A 19 29.99 -36.67 -3.47
N VAL A 20 30.32 -37.42 -2.42
CA VAL A 20 29.72 -37.28 -1.08
C VAL A 20 30.11 -35.94 -0.43
N PHE A 21 31.35 -35.47 -0.62
CA PHE A 21 31.77 -34.13 -0.17
C PHE A 21 30.99 -33.04 -0.91
N MET A 22 30.91 -33.08 -2.25
CA MET A 22 30.11 -32.11 -3.00
C MET A 22 28.63 -32.17 -2.62
N ALA A 23 28.06 -33.36 -2.40
CA ALA A 23 26.69 -33.50 -1.90
C ALA A 23 26.50 -32.89 -0.50
N MET A 24 27.48 -33.01 0.41
CA MET A 24 27.44 -32.34 1.72
C MET A 24 27.67 -30.82 1.63
N PHE A 25 28.37 -30.33 0.61
CA PHE A 25 28.55 -28.89 0.35
C PHE A 25 27.36 -28.24 -0.38
N TYR A 26 26.45 -28.99 -0.99
CA TYR A 26 25.16 -28.49 -1.50
C TYR A 26 24.09 -28.25 -0.40
N ASN A 27 24.55 -27.82 0.79
CA ASN A 27 23.71 -27.19 1.79
C ASN A 27 23.65 -25.67 1.60
N GLY A 28 23.25 -25.27 0.39
CA GLY A 28 22.67 -23.94 0.18
C GLY A 28 21.47 -23.79 1.09
N LEU A 29 21.42 -22.68 1.83
CA LEU A 29 20.33 -22.37 2.74
C LEU A 29 19.09 -22.03 1.91
N SER A 30 17.96 -22.72 2.17
CA SER A 30 16.70 -22.53 1.42
C SER A 30 15.96 -21.24 1.78
N VAL A 31 16.60 -20.36 2.55
CA VAL A 31 16.00 -19.21 3.19
C VAL A 31 16.74 -17.95 2.75
N GLY A 32 16.02 -17.11 2.02
CA GLY A 32 16.35 -15.71 1.82
C GLY A 32 15.48 -14.78 2.65
N VAL A 33 15.65 -13.48 2.41
CA VAL A 33 14.85 -12.43 3.03
C VAL A 33 14.60 -11.31 2.02
N ASN A 34 13.46 -10.64 2.16
CA ASN A 34 13.11 -9.44 1.42
C ASN A 34 13.63 -8.20 2.14
N TRP A 35 14.36 -7.34 1.45
CA TRP A 35 14.75 -6.02 1.96
C TRP A 35 14.05 -4.95 1.11
N GLY A 36 12.92 -4.47 1.63
CA GLY A 36 12.23 -3.29 1.11
C GLY A 36 12.82 -1.99 1.67
N THR A 37 12.49 -0.89 1.01
CA THR A 37 13.14 0.43 1.19
C THR A 37 12.15 1.54 1.57
N GLN A 38 10.86 1.24 1.75
CA GLN A 38 9.80 2.20 2.06
C GLN A 38 9.80 2.59 3.55
N ALA A 39 10.90 3.19 4.01
CA ALA A 39 11.03 3.76 5.35
C ALA A 39 11.42 5.24 5.29
N THR A 40 10.81 6.07 6.16
CA THR A 40 11.06 7.52 6.25
C THR A 40 12.50 7.86 6.64
N GLN A 41 13.14 6.98 7.40
CA GLN A 41 14.57 6.98 7.66
C GLN A 41 15.11 5.56 7.43
N GLN A 42 16.15 5.43 6.61
CA GLN A 42 16.75 4.13 6.23
C GLN A 42 18.03 3.89 7.03
N LEU A 43 18.28 2.64 7.45
CA LEU A 43 19.60 2.24 7.92
C LEU A 43 20.64 2.35 6.77
N PRO A 44 21.88 2.79 7.06
CA PRO A 44 22.98 2.75 6.11
C PRO A 44 23.17 1.35 5.50
N PRO A 45 23.23 1.21 4.15
CA PRO A 45 23.30 -0.11 3.50
C PRO A 45 24.48 -1.00 3.95
N ASP A 46 25.61 -0.42 4.33
CA ASP A 46 26.76 -1.15 4.90
C ASP A 46 26.41 -1.88 6.21
N LYS A 47 25.57 -1.25 7.06
CA LYS A 47 25.10 -1.85 8.30
C LYS A 47 24.12 -2.99 8.05
N VAL A 48 23.21 -2.81 7.09
CA VAL A 48 22.23 -3.85 6.75
C VAL A 48 22.91 -5.04 6.08
N VAL A 49 23.88 -4.83 5.19
CA VAL A 49 24.67 -5.92 4.60
C VAL A 49 25.55 -6.62 5.65
N LYS A 50 26.09 -5.90 6.65
CA LYS A 50 26.74 -6.54 7.81
C LYS A 50 25.73 -7.40 8.59
N MET A 51 24.57 -6.85 8.93
CA MET A 51 23.50 -7.55 9.66
C MET A 51 23.04 -8.82 8.93
N LEU A 52 22.85 -8.77 7.61
CA LEU A 52 22.54 -9.93 6.77
C LEU A 52 23.61 -11.03 6.89
N LYS A 53 24.90 -10.65 6.84
CA LYS A 53 26.03 -11.58 6.93
C LYS A 53 26.19 -12.19 8.34
N ASP A 54 26.00 -11.41 9.40
CA ASP A 54 26.14 -11.86 10.79
C ASP A 54 25.00 -12.82 11.21
N ASN A 55 23.80 -12.62 10.64
CA ASN A 55 22.66 -13.53 10.73
C ASN A 55 22.76 -14.73 9.76
N GLY A 56 23.74 -14.74 8.85
CA GLY A 56 24.02 -15.87 7.98
C GLY A 56 23.18 -15.97 6.71
N PHE A 57 22.38 -14.94 6.36
CA PHE A 57 21.57 -14.93 5.14
C PHE A 57 22.42 -15.13 3.88
N LYS A 58 21.92 -15.94 2.94
CA LYS A 58 22.58 -16.25 1.66
C LYS A 58 21.79 -15.86 0.42
N LYS A 59 20.51 -15.52 0.56
CA LYS A 59 19.64 -15.06 -0.53
C LYS A 59 18.92 -13.77 -0.10
N LEU A 60 18.79 -12.82 -1.02
CA LEU A 60 18.22 -11.49 -0.78
C LEU A 60 17.32 -11.12 -1.97
N LYS A 61 16.06 -10.75 -1.70
CA LYS A 61 15.19 -10.11 -2.70
C LYS A 61 15.15 -8.61 -2.43
N LEU A 62 15.41 -7.83 -3.48
CA LEU A 62 15.26 -6.38 -3.52
C LEU A 62 14.12 -6.03 -4.48
N PHE A 63 13.29 -5.05 -4.14
CA PHE A 63 12.20 -4.59 -5.00
C PHE A 63 12.66 -3.62 -6.09
N GLU A 64 13.83 -3.01 -5.92
CA GLU A 64 14.40 -1.98 -6.79
C GLU A 64 15.93 -2.16 -6.93
N ALA A 65 16.51 -1.55 -7.97
CA ALA A 65 17.95 -1.51 -8.20
C ALA A 65 18.63 -0.27 -7.60
N ASP A 66 18.62 -0.15 -6.26
CA ASP A 66 19.29 0.95 -5.57
C ASP A 66 20.83 0.79 -5.62
N GLU A 67 21.52 1.73 -6.28
CA GLU A 67 22.98 1.74 -6.44
C GLU A 67 23.75 1.70 -5.11
N ARG A 68 23.19 2.25 -4.02
CA ARG A 68 23.81 2.29 -2.69
C ARG A 68 23.76 0.91 -2.03
N ILE A 69 22.66 0.18 -2.26
CA ILE A 69 22.46 -1.19 -1.78
C ILE A 69 23.33 -2.16 -2.62
N LEU A 70 23.26 -2.07 -3.94
CA LEU A 70 24.10 -2.87 -4.84
C LEU A 70 25.60 -2.61 -4.57
N GLY A 71 25.99 -1.36 -4.37
CA GLY A 71 27.34 -0.98 -3.97
C GLY A 71 27.81 -1.57 -2.63
N ALA A 72 26.92 -1.71 -1.65
CA ALA A 72 27.22 -2.35 -0.37
C ALA A 72 27.29 -3.89 -0.46
N LEU A 73 26.65 -4.50 -1.46
CA LEU A 73 26.65 -5.95 -1.72
C LEU A 73 27.87 -6.44 -2.53
N ILE A 74 28.69 -5.54 -3.09
CA ILE A 74 29.92 -5.87 -3.82
C ILE A 74 30.85 -6.71 -2.93
N GLY A 75 31.35 -7.83 -3.47
CA GLY A 75 32.26 -8.72 -2.75
C GLY A 75 31.60 -9.55 -1.65
N THR A 76 30.27 -9.74 -1.72
CA THR A 76 29.52 -10.64 -0.83
C THR A 76 29.01 -11.87 -1.58
N ASP A 77 28.95 -13.02 -0.89
CA ASP A 77 28.42 -14.27 -1.44
C ASP A 77 26.87 -14.36 -1.38
N ILE A 78 26.17 -13.22 -1.28
CA ILE A 78 24.71 -13.17 -1.16
C ILE A 78 24.09 -13.22 -2.57
N GLU A 79 23.29 -14.25 -2.84
CA GLU A 79 22.49 -14.35 -4.07
C GLU A 79 21.39 -13.28 -4.08
N VAL A 80 21.35 -12.46 -5.14
CA VAL A 80 20.37 -11.36 -5.26
C VAL A 80 19.30 -11.66 -6.31
N MET A 81 18.04 -11.55 -5.91
CA MET A 81 16.89 -11.36 -6.81
C MET A 81 16.60 -9.85 -6.89
N LEU A 82 16.72 -9.27 -8.09
CA LEU A 82 16.65 -7.83 -8.31
C LEU A 82 15.32 -7.43 -8.98
N GLY A 83 14.54 -6.59 -8.33
CA GLY A 83 13.21 -6.17 -8.78
C GLY A 83 13.21 -5.06 -9.84
N ILE A 84 12.23 -5.15 -10.73
CA ILE A 84 11.76 -4.09 -11.63
C ILE A 84 10.35 -3.70 -11.16
N PRO A 85 10.15 -2.49 -10.61
CA PRO A 85 8.83 -2.04 -10.17
C PRO A 85 7.75 -2.02 -11.27
N ASN A 86 6.48 -2.19 -10.88
CA ASN A 86 5.35 -2.31 -11.81
C ASN A 86 5.19 -1.11 -12.76
N ASN A 87 5.51 0.12 -12.30
CA ASN A 87 5.47 1.33 -13.13
C ASN A 87 6.51 1.34 -14.26
N MET A 88 7.52 0.46 -14.23
CA MET A 88 8.51 0.30 -15.31
C MET A 88 8.07 -0.74 -16.35
N LEU A 89 7.06 -1.57 -16.08
CA LEU A 89 6.65 -2.67 -16.98
C LEU A 89 6.24 -2.20 -18.37
N GLN A 90 5.58 -1.05 -18.50
CA GLN A 90 5.20 -0.50 -19.80
C GLN A 90 6.44 -0.14 -20.63
N MET A 91 7.40 0.59 -20.05
CA MET A 91 8.66 0.93 -20.70
C MET A 91 9.45 -0.31 -21.13
N MET A 92 9.53 -1.33 -20.28
CA MET A 92 10.23 -2.59 -20.58
C MET A 92 9.50 -3.47 -21.60
N CYS A 93 8.19 -3.31 -21.76
CA CYS A 93 7.38 -3.94 -22.80
C CYS A 93 7.58 -3.25 -24.16
N GLU A 94 7.45 -1.93 -24.20
CA GLU A 94 7.42 -1.13 -25.43
C GLU A 94 8.80 -0.94 -26.06
N ASP A 95 9.86 -0.76 -25.26
CA ASP A 95 11.23 -0.55 -25.76
C ASP A 95 12.22 -1.63 -25.28
N PRO A 96 12.62 -2.58 -26.16
CA PRO A 96 13.72 -3.50 -25.90
C PRO A 96 15.07 -2.80 -25.65
N GLY A 97 15.25 -1.55 -26.11
CA GLY A 97 16.42 -0.70 -25.83
C GLY A 97 16.49 -0.23 -24.39
N ALA A 98 15.36 0.17 -23.81
CA ALA A 98 15.23 0.44 -22.37
C ALA A 98 15.47 -0.82 -21.53
N ALA A 99 14.94 -1.99 -21.93
CA ALA A 99 15.23 -3.27 -21.29
C ALA A 99 16.73 -3.62 -21.31
N ALA A 100 17.40 -3.42 -22.46
CA ALA A 100 18.85 -3.60 -22.58
C ALA A 100 19.64 -2.63 -21.70
N SER A 101 19.22 -1.36 -21.65
CA SER A 101 19.87 -0.31 -20.85
C SER A 101 19.70 -0.53 -19.34
N TRP A 102 18.54 -1.05 -18.91
CA TRP A 102 18.31 -1.45 -17.51
C TRP A 102 19.19 -2.63 -17.12
N VAL A 103 19.28 -3.66 -17.98
CA VAL A 103 20.16 -4.82 -17.74
C VAL A 103 21.64 -4.40 -17.70
N ASP A 104 22.07 -3.46 -18.54
CA ASP A 104 23.45 -2.96 -18.53
C ASP A 104 23.78 -2.19 -17.24
N ALA A 105 22.94 -1.21 -16.88
CA ALA A 105 23.14 -0.41 -15.68
C ALA A 105 23.04 -1.22 -14.38
N ASN A 106 22.05 -2.13 -14.27
CA ASN A 106 21.69 -2.74 -13.00
C ASN A 106 22.15 -4.20 -12.84
N VAL A 107 22.49 -4.90 -13.93
CA VAL A 107 22.98 -6.29 -13.89
C VAL A 107 24.42 -6.40 -14.37
N THR A 108 24.75 -6.02 -15.62
CA THR A 108 26.11 -6.26 -16.18
C THR A 108 27.17 -5.47 -15.40
N SER A 109 26.90 -4.20 -15.08
CA SER A 109 27.79 -3.28 -14.35
C SER A 109 28.18 -3.80 -12.97
N TYR A 110 27.37 -4.67 -12.35
CA TYR A 110 27.65 -5.28 -11.05
C TYR A 110 28.11 -6.75 -11.15
N SER A 111 28.05 -7.39 -12.32
CA SER A 111 28.26 -8.85 -12.50
C SER A 111 29.70 -9.25 -12.86
N TYR A 112 30.69 -8.51 -12.37
CA TYR A 112 32.12 -8.80 -12.55
C TYR A 112 32.69 -9.68 -11.43
N THR A 113 33.94 -10.16 -11.57
CA THR A 113 34.62 -10.98 -10.56
C THR A 113 34.81 -10.19 -9.26
N GLY A 114 34.10 -10.58 -8.19
CA GLY A 114 34.07 -9.84 -6.93
C GLY A 114 33.02 -8.73 -6.87
N GLY A 115 32.11 -8.66 -7.85
CA GLY A 115 30.93 -7.78 -7.84
C GLY A 115 29.79 -8.31 -6.96
N VAL A 116 28.54 -8.15 -7.41
CA VAL A 116 27.32 -8.64 -6.74
C VAL A 116 26.89 -9.96 -7.37
N HIS A 117 26.53 -10.97 -6.56
CA HIS A 117 26.05 -12.26 -7.05
C HIS A 117 24.55 -12.21 -7.43
N ILE A 118 24.22 -11.44 -8.46
CA ILE A 118 22.86 -11.39 -9.02
C ILE A 118 22.52 -12.77 -9.62
N LYS A 119 21.34 -13.29 -9.26
CA LYS A 119 20.86 -14.62 -9.65
C LYS A 119 19.52 -14.59 -10.40
N TYR A 120 18.64 -13.64 -10.05
CA TYR A 120 17.33 -13.48 -10.68
C TYR A 120 17.00 -12.02 -10.94
N VAL A 121 16.18 -11.76 -11.96
CA VAL A 121 15.50 -10.46 -12.15
C VAL A 121 14.00 -10.69 -12.00
N ALA A 122 13.37 -10.02 -11.04
CA ALA A 122 11.94 -10.07 -10.80
C ALA A 122 11.26 -8.95 -11.62
N VAL A 123 10.57 -9.33 -12.69
CA VAL A 123 9.95 -8.41 -13.65
C VAL A 123 8.54 -8.08 -13.17
N GLY A 124 8.40 -6.96 -12.47
CA GLY A 124 7.19 -6.62 -11.70
C GLY A 124 7.19 -7.24 -10.31
N ASN A 125 6.18 -6.87 -9.51
CA ASN A 125 5.82 -7.56 -8.28
C ASN A 125 4.29 -7.63 -8.20
N GLU A 126 3.75 -8.84 -8.21
CA GLU A 126 2.31 -9.12 -8.21
C GLU A 126 1.50 -8.37 -9.30
N PRO A 127 1.95 -8.31 -10.57
CA PRO A 127 1.33 -7.47 -11.61
C PRO A 127 -0.11 -7.86 -11.96
N PHE A 128 -0.55 -9.07 -11.55
CA PHE A 128 -1.88 -9.62 -11.84
C PHE A 128 -2.85 -9.57 -10.65
N LEU A 129 -2.53 -8.82 -9.58
CA LEU A 129 -3.46 -8.56 -8.47
C LEU A 129 -4.81 -8.05 -9.00
N GLU A 130 -5.89 -8.58 -8.41
CA GLU A 130 -7.26 -8.18 -8.74
C GLU A 130 -7.50 -6.67 -8.58
N SER A 131 -6.85 -6.05 -7.58
CA SER A 131 -6.88 -4.60 -7.32
C SER A 131 -6.26 -3.74 -8.42
N TYR A 132 -5.43 -4.31 -9.30
CA TYR A 132 -4.93 -3.62 -10.50
C TYR A 132 -5.86 -3.74 -11.71
N ASN A 133 -7.00 -4.45 -11.61
CA ASN A 133 -8.01 -4.57 -12.68
C ASN A 133 -7.40 -4.85 -14.08
N GLY A 134 -6.38 -5.70 -14.12
CA GLY A 134 -5.68 -6.08 -15.35
C GLY A 134 -4.70 -5.06 -15.96
N THR A 135 -4.43 -3.90 -15.35
CA THR A 135 -3.57 -2.83 -15.91
C THR A 135 -2.24 -3.34 -16.50
N TYR A 136 -1.56 -4.27 -15.82
CA TYR A 136 -0.24 -4.76 -16.26
C TYR A 136 -0.29 -6.00 -17.18
N LEU A 137 -1.49 -6.56 -17.46
CA LEU A 137 -1.63 -7.79 -18.27
C LEU A 137 -0.96 -7.69 -19.65
N PRO A 138 -1.15 -6.62 -20.46
CA PRO A 138 -0.57 -6.55 -21.80
C PRO A 138 0.96 -6.45 -21.77
N CYS A 139 1.53 -5.82 -20.74
CA CYS A 139 2.96 -5.47 -20.68
C CYS A 139 3.83 -6.54 -20.00
N THR A 140 3.27 -7.33 -19.08
CA THR A 140 4.03 -8.22 -18.20
C THR A 140 4.85 -9.27 -18.97
N LEU A 141 4.23 -9.98 -19.94
CA LEU A 141 4.91 -11.01 -20.72
C LEU A 141 5.90 -10.45 -21.76
N PRO A 142 5.59 -9.38 -22.51
CA PRO A 142 6.60 -8.69 -23.33
C PRO A 142 7.78 -8.15 -22.53
N ALA A 143 7.57 -7.53 -21.36
CA ALA A 143 8.64 -7.06 -20.49
C ALA A 143 9.55 -8.22 -20.03
N LEU A 144 8.97 -9.35 -19.62
CA LEU A 144 9.72 -10.56 -19.27
C LEU A 144 10.55 -11.08 -20.46
N ARG A 145 9.96 -11.11 -21.66
CA ARG A 145 10.64 -11.50 -22.91
C ARG A 145 11.81 -10.57 -23.24
N ASN A 146 11.63 -9.25 -23.10
CA ASN A 146 12.66 -8.25 -23.44
C ASN A 146 13.82 -8.27 -22.43
N ILE A 147 13.53 -8.39 -21.13
CA ILE A 147 14.56 -8.48 -20.07
C ILE A 147 15.38 -9.77 -20.20
N GLN A 148 14.77 -10.92 -20.47
CA GLN A 148 15.54 -12.16 -20.70
C GLN A 148 16.40 -12.07 -21.96
N GLN A 149 15.88 -11.55 -23.08
CA GLN A 149 16.68 -11.33 -24.29
C GLN A 149 17.85 -10.37 -24.05
N ALA A 150 17.66 -9.32 -23.25
CA ALA A 150 18.75 -8.42 -22.84
C ALA A 150 19.82 -9.15 -22.01
N LEU A 151 19.42 -10.01 -21.06
CA LEU A 151 20.35 -10.87 -20.31
C LEU A 151 21.08 -11.86 -21.23
N ASP A 152 20.40 -12.43 -22.23
CA ASP A 152 20.99 -13.36 -23.20
C ASP A 152 22.03 -12.65 -24.10
N HIS A 153 21.68 -11.49 -24.65
CA HIS A 153 22.58 -10.65 -25.46
C HIS A 153 23.79 -10.15 -24.67
N ALA A 154 23.64 -9.87 -23.38
CA ALA A 154 24.74 -9.54 -22.47
C ALA A 154 25.60 -10.75 -22.06
N GLY A 155 25.28 -11.97 -22.52
CA GLY A 155 25.96 -13.21 -22.11
C GLY A 155 25.66 -13.66 -20.68
N MET A 156 24.70 -13.01 -20.01
CA MET A 156 24.33 -13.24 -18.61
C MET A 156 23.19 -14.25 -18.41
N GLY A 157 22.38 -14.54 -19.44
CA GLY A 157 21.20 -15.43 -19.37
C GLY A 157 21.46 -16.90 -19.01
N SER A 158 22.73 -17.32 -18.97
CA SER A 158 23.14 -18.62 -18.42
C SER A 158 23.32 -18.62 -16.89
N LYS A 159 23.49 -17.43 -16.29
CA LYS A 159 23.71 -17.22 -14.85
C LYS A 159 22.47 -16.65 -14.16
N VAL A 160 21.90 -15.61 -14.78
CA VAL A 160 20.77 -14.81 -14.31
C VAL A 160 19.53 -15.17 -15.12
N LYS A 161 18.39 -15.36 -14.44
CA LYS A 161 17.10 -15.66 -15.07
C LYS A 161 16.06 -14.61 -14.74
N ALA A 162 15.27 -14.20 -15.72
CA ALA A 162 14.11 -13.36 -15.49
C ALA A 162 12.92 -14.22 -15.00
N THR A 163 12.19 -13.73 -14.01
CA THR A 163 10.99 -14.35 -13.41
C THR A 163 9.96 -13.27 -13.09
N ILE A 164 8.73 -13.66 -12.73
CA ILE A 164 7.70 -12.75 -12.22
C ILE A 164 7.25 -13.28 -10.85
N PRO A 165 7.32 -12.48 -9.77
CA PRO A 165 6.62 -12.76 -8.53
C PRO A 165 5.12 -12.48 -8.73
N PHE A 166 4.30 -13.52 -8.63
CA PHE A 166 2.84 -13.38 -8.58
C PHE A 166 2.34 -13.40 -7.13
N ASN A 167 1.15 -12.85 -6.87
CA ASN A 167 0.42 -13.14 -5.63
C ASN A 167 -0.27 -14.51 -5.74
N ALA A 168 -0.62 -15.13 -4.61
CA ALA A 168 -1.43 -16.34 -4.56
C ALA A 168 -2.88 -16.16 -5.10
N ASP A 169 -3.33 -14.92 -5.35
CA ASP A 169 -4.66 -14.62 -5.92
C ASP A 169 -4.86 -15.15 -7.37
N ILE A 170 -3.77 -15.38 -8.12
CA ILE A 170 -3.86 -15.83 -9.52
C ILE A 170 -4.39 -17.26 -9.70
N TYR A 171 -4.53 -18.04 -8.62
CA TYR A 171 -5.06 -19.41 -8.62
C TYR A 171 -6.05 -19.64 -7.49
N TYR A 172 -6.96 -20.58 -7.69
CA TYR A 172 -8.02 -20.86 -6.72
C TYR A 172 -8.45 -22.33 -6.77
N SER A 173 -8.89 -22.85 -5.62
CA SER A 173 -9.72 -24.06 -5.57
C SER A 173 -11.19 -23.65 -5.67
N PRO A 174 -11.99 -24.19 -6.60
CA PRO A 174 -13.41 -23.86 -6.73
C PRO A 174 -14.20 -24.12 -5.43
N GLU A 175 -15.15 -23.25 -5.08
CA GLU A 175 -15.99 -23.38 -3.88
C GLU A 175 -16.76 -24.71 -3.81
N SER A 176 -17.08 -25.30 -4.96
CA SER A 176 -17.74 -26.60 -5.08
C SER A 176 -16.83 -27.79 -4.75
N ASN A 177 -15.52 -27.60 -4.71
CA ASN A 177 -14.52 -28.59 -4.30
C ASN A 177 -13.25 -27.88 -3.76
N PRO A 178 -13.29 -27.32 -2.53
CA PRO A 178 -12.24 -26.43 -2.01
C PRO A 178 -11.04 -27.22 -1.47
N VAL A 179 -10.35 -27.94 -2.37
CA VAL A 179 -9.15 -28.75 -2.08
C VAL A 179 -8.02 -28.42 -3.06
N PRO A 180 -6.73 -28.58 -2.69
CA PRO A 180 -5.62 -28.26 -3.57
C PRO A 180 -5.61 -29.03 -4.90
N SER A 181 -6.03 -30.31 -4.93
CA SER A 181 -6.16 -31.07 -6.18
C SER A 181 -7.20 -30.53 -7.18
N ALA A 182 -8.02 -29.55 -6.77
CA ALA A 182 -8.95 -28.81 -7.63
C ALA A 182 -8.38 -27.48 -8.17
N GLY A 183 -7.19 -27.05 -7.73
CA GLY A 183 -6.57 -25.77 -8.07
C GLY A 183 -6.32 -25.53 -9.56
N ASP A 184 -6.85 -24.46 -10.14
CA ASP A 184 -6.47 -23.95 -11.48
C ASP A 184 -6.23 -22.43 -11.38
N PHE A 185 -5.63 -21.84 -12.41
CA PHE A 185 -5.46 -20.39 -12.50
C PHE A 185 -6.83 -19.71 -12.74
N ARG A 186 -7.02 -18.47 -12.24
CA ARG A 186 -8.24 -17.68 -12.49
C ARG A 186 -8.52 -17.59 -13.98
N SER A 187 -9.77 -17.77 -14.40
CA SER A 187 -10.10 -18.12 -15.79
C SER A 187 -9.79 -17.01 -16.80
N GLU A 188 -9.84 -15.76 -16.37
CA GLU A 188 -9.48 -14.55 -17.13
C GLU A 188 -7.95 -14.37 -17.29
N LEU A 189 -7.16 -14.89 -16.35
CA LEU A 189 -5.69 -14.84 -16.38
C LEU A 189 -5.06 -16.09 -17.01
N ARG A 190 -5.77 -17.22 -16.97
CA ARG A 190 -5.27 -18.57 -17.20
C ARG A 190 -4.37 -18.71 -18.43
N ASP A 191 -4.81 -18.25 -19.58
CA ASP A 191 -4.05 -18.43 -20.83
C ASP A 191 -2.81 -17.51 -20.89
N HIS A 192 -2.88 -16.28 -20.36
CA HIS A 192 -1.73 -15.39 -20.19
C HIS A 192 -0.68 -15.97 -19.23
N THR A 193 -1.14 -16.50 -18.09
CA THR A 193 -0.28 -17.16 -17.11
C THR A 193 0.35 -18.43 -17.69
N ILE A 194 -0.40 -19.21 -18.48
CA ILE A 194 0.16 -20.37 -19.21
C ILE A 194 1.24 -19.92 -20.20
N GLU A 195 1.06 -18.86 -21.00
CA GLU A 195 2.11 -18.35 -21.88
C GLU A 195 3.39 -17.96 -21.13
N ILE A 196 3.25 -17.32 -19.96
CA ILE A 196 4.36 -16.99 -19.07
C ILE A 196 5.05 -18.26 -18.56
N ILE A 197 4.30 -19.25 -18.09
CA ILE A 197 4.82 -20.56 -17.68
C ILE A 197 5.60 -21.25 -18.81
N GLN A 198 5.09 -21.21 -20.06
CA GLN A 198 5.83 -21.75 -21.20
C GLN A 198 7.16 -21.00 -21.43
N PHE A 199 7.17 -19.68 -21.25
CA PHE A 199 8.38 -18.88 -21.40
C PHE A 199 9.39 -19.18 -20.31
N LEU A 200 8.98 -19.22 -19.04
CA LEU A 200 9.86 -19.55 -17.91
C LEU A 200 10.48 -20.94 -18.07
N PHE A 201 9.67 -21.95 -18.40
CA PHE A 201 10.14 -23.32 -18.63
C PHE A 201 11.16 -23.43 -19.77
N ARG A 202 10.91 -22.77 -20.92
CA ARG A 202 11.84 -22.77 -22.06
C ARG A 202 13.17 -22.09 -21.77
N ASN A 203 13.22 -21.18 -20.79
CA ASN A 203 14.41 -20.43 -20.42
C ASN A 203 15.13 -20.97 -19.17
N ASP A 204 14.71 -22.11 -18.60
CA ASP A 204 15.24 -22.62 -17.32
C ASP A 204 15.13 -21.59 -16.18
N ALA A 205 13.96 -20.94 -16.08
CA ALA A 205 13.63 -19.94 -15.07
C ALA A 205 12.54 -20.46 -14.11
N PRO A 206 12.60 -20.12 -12.81
CA PRO A 206 11.59 -20.53 -11.83
C PRO A 206 10.30 -19.74 -11.98
N PHE A 207 9.20 -20.34 -11.54
CA PHE A 207 7.98 -19.63 -11.17
C PHE A 207 8.17 -19.00 -9.79
N THR A 208 7.83 -17.73 -9.61
CA THR A 208 7.93 -17.05 -8.31
C THR A 208 6.55 -16.69 -7.80
N ILE A 209 6.25 -17.04 -6.54
CA ILE A 209 4.93 -16.85 -5.92
C ILE A 209 5.06 -16.24 -4.53
N ASN A 210 4.16 -15.34 -4.18
CA ASN A 210 4.07 -14.72 -2.88
C ASN A 210 2.87 -15.33 -2.14
N ILE A 211 3.07 -15.84 -0.92
CA ILE A 211 2.07 -16.63 -0.18
C ILE A 211 1.91 -16.06 1.23
N TYR A 212 0.71 -15.55 1.53
CA TYR A 212 0.41 -14.81 2.75
C TYR A 212 -0.78 -15.41 3.53
N PRO A 213 -0.59 -16.48 4.35
CA PRO A 213 -1.66 -17.09 5.13
C PRO A 213 -2.37 -16.14 6.10
N PHE A 214 -1.65 -15.12 6.59
CA PHE A 214 -2.21 -14.03 7.41
C PHE A 214 -3.44 -13.35 6.77
N LEU A 215 -3.42 -13.12 5.45
CA LEU A 215 -4.52 -12.44 4.75
C LEU A 215 -5.82 -13.24 4.78
N SER A 216 -5.76 -14.57 4.97
CA SER A 216 -6.96 -15.41 5.14
C SER A 216 -7.66 -15.20 6.49
N LEU A 217 -6.92 -14.80 7.55
CA LEU A 217 -7.50 -14.41 8.84
C LEU A 217 -8.06 -12.99 8.79
N TYR A 218 -7.29 -12.05 8.25
CA TYR A 218 -7.70 -10.65 8.08
C TYR A 218 -8.99 -10.53 7.25
N SER A 219 -9.12 -11.33 6.19
CA SER A 219 -10.29 -11.32 5.31
C SER A 219 -11.49 -12.13 5.83
N ASN A 220 -11.28 -13.03 6.81
CA ASN A 220 -12.32 -13.95 7.28
C ASN A 220 -12.12 -14.35 8.75
N SER A 221 -12.91 -13.75 9.65
CA SER A 221 -12.91 -14.02 11.09
C SER A 221 -13.36 -15.44 11.49
N TYR A 222 -13.87 -16.25 10.54
CA TYR A 222 -14.16 -17.67 10.74
C TYR A 222 -13.04 -18.61 10.26
N PHE A 223 -11.94 -18.07 9.70
CA PHE A 223 -10.81 -18.89 9.28
C PHE A 223 -10.14 -19.57 10.50
N PRO A 224 -9.83 -20.88 10.45
CA PRO A 224 -9.24 -21.58 11.57
C PRO A 224 -7.82 -21.07 11.91
N LEU A 225 -7.70 -20.32 13.01
CA LEU A 225 -6.44 -19.74 13.48
C LEU A 225 -5.33 -20.78 13.69
N ASP A 226 -5.64 -21.99 14.13
CA ASP A 226 -4.66 -23.08 14.28
C ASP A 226 -4.10 -23.55 12.93
N TYR A 227 -4.93 -23.56 11.87
CA TYR A 227 -4.53 -23.93 10.51
C TYR A 227 -3.65 -22.90 9.81
N ALA A 228 -3.60 -21.65 10.29
CA ALA A 228 -2.68 -20.64 9.76
C ALA A 228 -1.21 -20.90 10.13
N PHE A 229 -0.93 -21.78 11.10
CA PHE A 229 0.42 -22.09 11.61
C PHE A 229 0.84 -23.54 11.34
N PHE A 230 2.12 -23.83 11.58
CA PHE A 230 2.76 -25.12 11.25
C PHE A 230 2.64 -26.20 12.34
N ASP A 231 2.14 -25.87 13.54
CA ASP A 231 1.95 -26.83 14.65
C ASP A 231 0.92 -27.93 14.32
N GLY A 232 0.06 -27.67 13.34
CA GLY A 232 -1.04 -28.53 12.92
C GLY A 232 -2.39 -28.13 13.51
N THR A 233 -3.45 -28.49 12.78
CA THR A 233 -4.85 -28.20 13.17
C THR A 233 -5.60 -29.44 13.64
N ASN A 234 -6.62 -29.23 14.47
CA ASN A 234 -7.63 -30.25 14.81
C ASN A 234 -8.61 -30.56 13.66
N LYS A 235 -8.63 -29.77 12.59
CA LYS A 235 -9.50 -29.93 11.41
C LYS A 235 -8.69 -29.90 10.08
N PRO A 236 -7.77 -30.85 9.86
CA PRO A 236 -6.91 -30.82 8.68
C PRO A 236 -7.71 -31.04 7.40
N LEU A 237 -7.40 -30.26 6.36
CA LEU A 237 -8.00 -30.38 5.04
C LEU A 237 -7.55 -31.70 4.41
N ARG A 238 -8.50 -32.49 3.89
CA ARG A 238 -8.26 -33.81 3.31
C ARG A 238 -8.60 -33.81 1.83
N ASP A 239 -7.69 -34.37 1.03
CA ASP A 239 -7.70 -34.29 -0.43
C ASP A 239 -7.21 -35.64 -0.97
N GLY A 240 -8.15 -36.60 -1.01
CA GLY A 240 -7.82 -38.02 -1.14
C GLY A 240 -6.88 -38.50 -0.03
N ASP A 241 -5.73 -39.04 -0.43
CA ASP A 241 -4.67 -39.48 0.49
C ASP A 241 -3.80 -38.33 1.03
N LYS A 242 -3.94 -37.09 0.51
CA LYS A 242 -3.22 -35.92 1.02
C LYS A 242 -3.95 -35.34 2.23
N VAL A 243 -3.18 -34.92 3.22
CA VAL A 243 -3.67 -34.29 4.45
C VAL A 243 -2.85 -33.04 4.70
N TYR A 244 -3.50 -31.89 4.65
CA TYR A 244 -2.89 -30.59 4.90
C TYR A 244 -3.17 -30.17 6.34
N THR A 245 -2.12 -29.96 7.13
CA THR A 245 -2.21 -29.56 8.54
C THR A 245 -2.03 -28.06 8.76
N ASN A 246 -1.64 -27.33 7.71
CA ASN A 246 -1.44 -25.89 7.69
C ASN A 246 -1.86 -25.30 6.32
N ALA A 247 -2.14 -24.01 6.29
CA ALA A 247 -2.61 -23.29 5.10
C ALA A 247 -1.52 -23.07 4.04
N PHE A 248 -0.24 -23.01 4.43
CA PHE A 248 0.87 -22.85 3.49
C PHE A 248 1.00 -24.06 2.56
N ASP A 249 1.05 -25.28 3.11
CA ASP A 249 1.12 -26.52 2.34
C ASP A 249 -0.04 -26.65 1.36
N ALA A 250 -1.25 -26.26 1.78
CA ALA A 250 -2.43 -26.31 0.94
C ALA A 250 -2.37 -25.28 -0.20
N ASN A 251 -2.03 -24.02 0.09
CA ASN A 251 -1.95 -22.96 -0.91
C ASN A 251 -0.83 -23.25 -1.94
N PHE A 252 0.34 -23.69 -1.48
CA PHE A 252 1.45 -24.09 -2.34
C PHE A 252 1.07 -25.29 -3.23
N ASP A 253 0.39 -26.30 -2.71
CA ASP A 253 -0.05 -27.43 -3.54
C ASP A 253 -1.19 -27.08 -4.50
N THR A 254 -2.01 -26.05 -4.22
CA THR A 254 -2.96 -25.49 -5.21
C THR A 254 -2.20 -24.97 -6.44
N LEU A 255 -1.06 -24.28 -6.26
CA LEU A 255 -0.17 -23.88 -7.36
C LEU A 255 0.47 -25.10 -8.06
N VAL A 256 0.95 -26.10 -7.31
CA VAL A 256 1.52 -27.33 -7.91
C VAL A 256 0.50 -28.04 -8.81
N TRP A 257 -0.77 -28.08 -8.39
CA TRP A 257 -1.85 -28.66 -9.19
C TRP A 257 -2.29 -27.80 -10.37
N ALA A 258 -2.25 -26.46 -10.26
CA ALA A 258 -2.47 -25.55 -11.38
C ALA A 258 -1.35 -25.68 -12.44
N LEU A 259 -0.08 -25.74 -12.01
CA LEU A 259 1.08 -26.01 -12.87
C LEU A 259 1.00 -27.40 -13.52
N PHE A 260 0.55 -28.42 -12.80
CA PHE A 260 0.28 -29.75 -13.35
C PHE A 260 -0.80 -29.70 -14.44
N ARG A 261 -1.92 -28.99 -14.21
CA ARG A 261 -2.99 -28.77 -15.21
C ARG A 261 -2.52 -27.97 -16.43
N ALA A 262 -1.58 -27.04 -16.26
CA ALA A 262 -0.91 -26.33 -17.35
C ALA A 262 0.09 -27.19 -18.14
N GLY A 263 0.47 -28.38 -17.64
CA GLY A 263 1.44 -29.28 -18.27
C GLY A 263 2.89 -29.10 -17.82
N TYR A 264 3.13 -28.34 -16.74
CA TYR A 264 4.46 -27.90 -16.28
C TYR A 264 4.73 -28.25 -14.81
N ALA A 265 4.32 -29.45 -14.39
CA ALA A 265 4.40 -29.93 -13.00
C ALA A 265 5.81 -29.84 -12.36
N ASP A 266 6.86 -30.07 -13.16
CA ASP A 266 8.25 -30.08 -12.69
C ASP A 266 8.88 -28.68 -12.57
N LEU A 267 8.23 -27.62 -13.07
CA LEU A 267 8.76 -26.25 -13.07
C LEU A 267 9.18 -25.83 -11.64
N PRO A 268 10.41 -25.34 -11.41
CA PRO A 268 10.84 -24.91 -10.08
C PRO A 268 9.96 -23.77 -9.54
N ILE A 269 9.65 -23.80 -8.25
CA ILE A 269 8.89 -22.75 -7.55
C ILE A 269 9.80 -22.10 -6.51
N ILE A 270 9.83 -20.78 -6.48
CA ILE A 270 10.38 -19.96 -5.40
C ILE A 270 9.22 -19.26 -4.70
N VAL A 271 9.15 -19.33 -3.37
CA VAL A 271 8.24 -18.47 -2.60
C VAL A 271 8.94 -17.13 -2.38
N GLY A 272 8.61 -16.14 -3.21
CA GLY A 272 9.28 -14.84 -3.32
C GLY A 272 9.00 -13.91 -2.14
N GLU A 273 7.84 -14.04 -1.50
CA GLU A 273 7.46 -13.37 -0.26
C GLU A 273 6.59 -14.29 0.59
N ILE A 274 6.91 -14.41 1.87
CA ILE A 274 6.08 -15.09 2.88
C ILE A 274 6.50 -14.63 4.27
N GLY A 275 5.55 -14.35 5.16
CA GLY A 275 5.84 -13.88 6.51
C GLY A 275 4.57 -13.67 7.34
N TRP A 276 4.68 -12.86 8.39
CA TRP A 276 3.56 -12.49 9.27
C TRP A 276 3.84 -11.15 9.97
N PRO A 277 2.92 -10.18 9.95
CA PRO A 277 3.14 -8.85 10.52
C PRO A 277 3.01 -8.84 12.06
N THR A 278 3.68 -7.90 12.72
CA THR A 278 3.78 -7.87 14.20
C THR A 278 2.87 -6.86 14.89
N ASP A 279 2.19 -6.01 14.14
CA ASP A 279 1.30 -4.96 14.64
C ASP A 279 0.34 -4.52 13.52
N GLY A 280 -0.67 -3.69 13.81
CA GLY A 280 -1.58 -3.10 12.83
C GLY A 280 -2.81 -3.96 12.45
N ASP A 281 -3.04 -5.07 13.14
CA ASP A 281 -4.26 -5.90 13.14
C ASP A 281 -4.29 -6.78 14.41
N ILE A 282 -5.46 -7.19 14.88
CA ILE A 282 -5.62 -8.07 16.06
C ILE A 282 -4.86 -9.41 15.96
N ASN A 283 -4.63 -9.94 14.75
CA ASN A 283 -3.83 -11.15 14.51
C ASN A 283 -2.35 -10.85 14.21
N ALA A 284 -2.03 -9.59 13.90
CA ALA A 284 -0.67 -9.11 13.68
C ALA A 284 -0.04 -8.74 15.03
N ASN A 285 0.66 -9.69 15.64
CA ASN A 285 1.33 -9.49 16.92
C ASN A 285 2.63 -10.29 16.98
N VAL A 286 3.58 -9.84 17.81
CA VAL A 286 4.92 -10.44 17.96
C VAL A 286 4.87 -11.96 18.26
N GLN A 287 3.87 -12.42 19.01
CA GLN A 287 3.74 -13.85 19.36
C GLN A 287 3.33 -14.69 18.15
N ASN A 288 2.30 -14.27 17.41
CA ASN A 288 1.89 -14.90 16.16
C ASN A 288 2.99 -14.84 15.09
N ALA A 289 3.71 -13.71 14.98
CA ALA A 289 4.80 -13.55 14.02
C ALA A 289 5.99 -14.48 14.33
N LYS A 290 6.44 -14.54 15.60
CA LYS A 290 7.46 -15.50 16.04
C LYS A 290 7.02 -16.94 15.76
N LYS A 291 5.77 -17.28 16.10
CA LYS A 291 5.20 -18.62 15.89
C LYS A 291 5.17 -19.01 14.41
N PHE A 292 4.67 -18.13 13.54
CA PHE A 292 4.58 -18.40 12.10
C PHE A 292 5.96 -18.50 11.47
N ASN A 293 6.82 -17.49 11.65
CA ASN A 293 8.14 -17.45 11.01
C ASN A 293 9.07 -18.56 11.53
N GLN A 294 9.02 -18.90 12.82
CA GLN A 294 9.80 -20.04 13.33
C GLN A 294 9.29 -21.39 12.79
N GLY A 295 7.97 -21.57 12.67
CA GLY A 295 7.37 -22.76 12.06
C GLY A 295 7.68 -22.88 10.56
N LEU A 296 7.66 -21.76 9.83
CA LEU A 296 8.02 -21.66 8.42
C LEU A 296 9.48 -22.07 8.17
N LEU A 297 10.41 -21.55 8.98
CA LEU A 297 11.83 -21.92 8.92
C LEU A 297 12.02 -23.42 9.18
N GLN A 298 11.38 -23.95 10.22
CA GLN A 298 11.41 -25.39 10.52
C GLN A 298 10.75 -26.24 9.43
N HIS A 299 9.73 -25.72 8.73
CA HIS A 299 9.12 -26.37 7.58
C HIS A 299 10.12 -26.45 6.40
N ALA A 300 10.63 -25.30 5.94
CA ALA A 300 11.48 -25.22 4.75
C ALA A 300 12.82 -25.94 4.94
N LEU A 301 13.47 -25.78 6.10
CA LEU A 301 14.79 -26.36 6.37
C LEU A 301 14.76 -27.89 6.54
N ASN A 302 13.62 -28.49 6.93
CA ASN A 302 13.54 -29.95 7.10
C ASN A 302 13.49 -30.74 5.78
N GLY A 303 13.28 -30.07 4.63
CA GLY A 303 13.38 -30.66 3.29
C GLY A 303 12.34 -31.73 2.93
N LYS A 304 11.28 -31.92 3.73
CA LYS A 304 10.17 -32.83 3.39
C LYS A 304 9.34 -32.31 2.23
N GLY A 305 9.17 -31.00 2.14
CA GLY A 305 8.22 -30.34 1.25
C GLY A 305 6.76 -30.64 1.59
N THR A 306 5.87 -30.14 0.75
CA THR A 306 4.41 -30.21 0.89
C THR A 306 3.86 -31.63 0.69
N PRO A 307 2.58 -31.91 1.01
CA PRO A 307 1.96 -33.21 0.75
C PRO A 307 2.10 -33.72 -0.69
N ALA A 308 1.98 -32.86 -1.71
CA ALA A 308 2.14 -33.22 -3.12
C ALA A 308 3.59 -33.13 -3.62
N ARG A 309 4.34 -32.06 -3.32
CA ARG A 309 5.69 -31.82 -3.84
C ARG A 309 6.78 -32.01 -2.77
N LYS A 310 7.64 -33.00 -2.96
CA LYS A 310 8.72 -33.35 -2.02
C LYS A 310 10.04 -32.66 -2.37
N GLY A 311 10.77 -32.23 -1.33
CA GLY A 311 12.08 -31.59 -1.44
C GLY A 311 12.21 -30.36 -0.53
N LYS A 312 13.33 -29.64 -0.67
CA LYS A 312 13.49 -28.29 -0.10
C LYS A 312 12.59 -27.30 -0.87
N ILE A 313 12.05 -26.32 -0.16
CA ILE A 313 11.31 -25.19 -0.76
C ILE A 313 12.16 -23.94 -0.57
N ASP A 314 12.49 -23.25 -1.66
CA ASP A 314 13.17 -21.95 -1.57
C ASP A 314 12.15 -20.87 -1.18
N ILE A 315 12.40 -20.22 -0.05
CA ILE A 315 11.56 -19.17 0.52
C ILE A 315 12.35 -17.88 0.72
N TYR A 316 11.66 -16.73 0.66
CA TYR A 316 12.19 -15.43 1.06
C TYR A 316 11.25 -14.83 2.11
N VAL A 317 11.75 -14.67 3.34
CA VAL A 317 10.96 -14.11 4.45
C VAL A 317 10.62 -12.65 4.13
N PHE A 318 9.34 -12.29 4.23
CA PHE A 318 8.85 -10.92 4.10
C PHE A 318 8.53 -10.35 5.51
N SER A 319 9.28 -9.37 6.03
CA SER A 319 10.46 -8.67 5.48
C SER A 319 11.62 -8.60 6.50
N LEU A 320 12.76 -8.03 6.09
CA LEU A 320 13.90 -7.82 6.97
C LEU A 320 13.60 -6.75 8.04
N ILE A 321 13.14 -5.58 7.62
CA ILE A 321 12.97 -4.36 8.44
C ILE A 321 11.58 -3.78 8.18
N ASP A 322 10.97 -3.20 9.21
CA ASP A 322 9.68 -2.49 9.10
C ASP A 322 9.73 -1.28 8.14
N GLU A 323 8.66 -1.09 7.38
CA GLU A 323 8.58 -0.13 6.27
C GLU A 323 7.51 0.93 6.54
N ASN A 324 7.81 1.85 7.46
CA ASN A 324 6.86 2.85 7.97
C ASN A 324 6.38 3.90 6.94
N ALA A 325 6.92 3.93 5.72
CA ALA A 325 6.43 4.75 4.60
C ALA A 325 5.61 3.94 3.57
N LYS A 326 5.47 2.62 3.74
CA LYS A 326 4.64 1.76 2.88
C LYS A 326 3.17 2.14 2.99
N SER A 327 2.41 1.97 1.91
CA SER A 327 0.99 2.31 1.84
C SER A 327 0.16 1.42 2.76
N THR A 328 -0.75 2.02 3.53
CA THR A 328 -1.68 1.36 4.45
C THR A 328 -3.03 1.01 3.81
N ALA A 329 -3.21 1.25 2.51
CA ALA A 329 -4.47 0.98 1.81
C ALA A 329 -4.96 -0.49 1.89
N PRO A 330 -4.09 -1.52 1.93
CA PRO A 330 -4.50 -2.90 2.23
C PRO A 330 -4.87 -3.12 3.72
N GLY A 331 -4.22 -2.39 4.62
CA GLY A 331 -4.40 -2.43 6.08
C GLY A 331 -3.21 -1.82 6.83
N GLY A 332 -3.38 -1.55 8.13
CA GLY A 332 -2.32 -0.96 8.97
C GLY A 332 -1.11 -1.87 9.15
N PHE A 333 -1.32 -3.19 9.11
CA PHE A 333 -0.28 -4.21 9.22
C PHE A 333 0.82 -4.13 8.14
N GLU A 334 0.58 -3.42 7.03
CA GLU A 334 1.51 -3.34 5.89
C GLU A 334 2.87 -2.73 6.24
N ARG A 335 2.97 -2.02 7.36
CA ARG A 335 4.23 -1.41 7.82
C ARG A 335 5.06 -2.33 8.73
N HIS A 336 4.47 -3.43 9.22
CA HIS A 336 4.95 -4.21 10.38
C HIS A 336 5.45 -5.63 10.07
N TRP A 337 5.74 -5.91 8.79
CA TRP A 337 6.21 -7.23 8.34
C TRP A 337 7.67 -7.56 8.74
N GLY A 338 8.43 -6.61 9.29
CA GLY A 338 9.84 -6.80 9.61
C GLY A 338 10.08 -7.85 10.72
N ILE A 339 11.11 -8.67 10.55
CA ILE A 339 11.70 -9.46 11.65
C ILE A 339 12.61 -8.59 12.56
N PHE A 340 13.09 -7.46 12.03
CA PHE A 340 13.76 -6.38 12.77
C PHE A 340 12.92 -5.08 12.74
N GLU A 341 13.05 -4.27 13.80
CA GLU A 341 12.53 -2.89 13.86
C GLU A 341 13.21 -1.99 12.82
N PHE A 342 12.67 -0.79 12.59
CA PHE A 342 13.23 0.26 11.71
C PHE A 342 14.72 0.59 11.97
N ASP A 343 15.21 0.37 13.20
CA ASP A 343 16.59 0.60 13.60
C ASP A 343 17.49 -0.65 13.58
N GLY A 344 16.94 -1.81 13.22
CA GLY A 344 17.67 -3.08 13.16
C GLY A 344 17.77 -3.84 14.47
N LYS A 345 16.94 -3.54 15.48
CA LYS A 345 16.72 -4.43 16.64
C LYS A 345 15.84 -5.65 16.29
N PRO A 346 16.16 -6.88 16.73
CA PRO A 346 15.26 -8.02 16.60
C PRO A 346 13.94 -7.81 17.34
N LYS A 347 12.81 -8.01 16.65
CA LYS A 347 11.47 -7.97 17.28
C LYS A 347 11.14 -9.27 18.03
N TYR A 348 11.81 -10.36 17.65
CA TYR A 348 11.72 -11.68 18.30
C TYR A 348 12.90 -12.57 17.88
N GLU A 349 13.14 -13.63 18.64
CA GLU A 349 14.15 -14.66 18.33
C GLU A 349 13.68 -15.56 17.18
N LEU A 350 14.57 -15.88 16.23
CA LEU A 350 14.37 -16.88 15.19
C LEU A 350 15.65 -17.71 15.00
N ASP A 351 15.52 -19.04 14.97
CA ASP A 351 16.56 -19.94 14.50
C ASP A 351 16.51 -20.04 12.96
N LEU A 352 17.30 -19.20 12.30
CA LEU A 352 17.45 -19.15 10.84
C LEU A 352 18.18 -20.35 10.23
N LEU A 353 18.86 -21.16 11.05
CA LEU A 353 19.72 -22.26 10.59
C LEU A 353 19.12 -23.65 10.90
N GLY A 354 18.11 -23.73 11.76
CA GLY A 354 17.48 -24.98 12.18
C GLY A 354 18.38 -25.84 13.07
N LEU A 355 19.31 -25.20 13.79
CA LEU A 355 20.30 -25.87 14.65
C LEU A 355 19.81 -26.12 16.08
N HIS A 356 18.70 -25.51 16.49
CA HIS A 356 18.19 -25.48 17.86
C HIS A 356 19.19 -24.92 18.89
N GLU A 357 20.14 -24.11 18.44
CA GLU A 357 21.01 -23.31 19.30
C GLU A 357 20.28 -22.03 19.74
N ASN A 358 20.44 -21.61 21.00
CA ASN A 358 19.88 -20.36 21.53
C ASN A 358 20.64 -19.13 21.03
N LYS A 359 20.83 -19.01 19.71
CA LYS A 359 21.45 -17.87 19.03
C LYS A 359 20.36 -17.04 18.36
N GLY A 360 19.81 -16.08 19.10
CA GLY A 360 18.88 -15.10 18.55
C GLY A 360 19.48 -14.24 17.43
N LEU A 361 18.62 -13.50 16.73
CA LEU A 361 19.03 -12.61 15.64
C LEU A 361 20.05 -11.55 16.12
N VAL A 362 21.05 -11.28 15.28
CA VAL A 362 22.09 -10.28 15.55
C VAL A 362 21.59 -8.88 15.13
N PRO A 363 21.54 -7.87 16.02
CA PRO A 363 21.07 -6.53 15.69
C PRO A 363 22.04 -5.75 14.78
N ALA A 364 21.54 -4.67 14.18
CA ALA A 364 22.38 -3.67 13.53
C ALA A 364 23.31 -2.97 14.54
N GLU A 365 24.62 -3.02 14.30
CA GLU A 365 25.62 -2.43 15.21
C GLU A 365 25.84 -0.93 14.99
N GLY A 366 26.07 -0.21 16.08
CA GLY A 366 26.52 1.20 16.04
C GLY A 366 25.54 2.14 15.35
N VAL A 367 24.24 1.93 15.61
CA VAL A 367 23.14 2.78 15.16
C VAL A 367 23.15 4.10 15.93
N LYS A 368 22.84 5.21 15.27
CA LYS A 368 22.78 6.55 15.88
C LYS A 368 21.35 7.07 15.84
N TYR A 369 20.77 7.30 17.00
CA TYR A 369 19.45 7.90 17.17
C TYR A 369 19.51 9.43 17.12
N MET A 370 18.35 10.08 16.99
CA MET A 370 18.19 11.50 17.28
C MET A 370 18.29 11.76 18.81
N LEU A 371 18.01 12.99 19.26
CA LEU A 371 17.99 13.30 20.69
C LEU A 371 16.85 12.55 21.39
N LYS A 372 17.05 12.15 22.65
CA LYS A 372 16.00 11.57 23.49
C LYS A 372 15.05 12.66 23.98
N ARG A 373 14.18 13.09 23.07
CA ARG A 373 13.08 14.00 23.30
C ARG A 373 11.90 13.58 22.44
N TRP A 374 10.70 13.77 22.96
CA TRP A 374 9.42 13.37 22.38
C TRP A 374 8.51 14.58 22.24
N CYS A 375 7.57 14.51 21.32
CA CYS A 375 6.47 15.47 21.25
C CYS A 375 5.23 14.85 21.89
N VAL A 376 4.62 15.52 22.87
CA VAL A 376 3.46 15.01 23.61
C VAL A 376 2.35 16.05 23.69
N PHE A 377 1.12 15.60 23.98
CA PHE A 377 -0.02 16.47 24.17
C PHE A 377 0.18 17.43 25.36
N ASN A 378 -0.11 18.71 25.15
CA ASN A 378 -0.03 19.73 26.18
C ASN A 378 -1.31 19.74 27.03
N ALA A 379 -1.24 19.14 28.22
CA ALA A 379 -2.34 19.14 29.19
C ALA A 379 -2.73 20.54 29.76
N HIS A 380 -2.07 21.61 29.30
CA HIS A 380 -2.40 23.01 29.60
C HIS A 380 -2.83 23.81 28.35
N ALA A 381 -3.21 23.14 27.26
CA ALA A 381 -3.81 23.80 26.10
C ALA A 381 -5.22 24.29 26.43
N ASP A 382 -5.45 25.60 26.32
CA ASP A 382 -6.74 26.25 26.59
C ASP A 382 -7.77 26.05 25.46
N ASP A 383 -7.31 25.68 24.26
CA ASP A 383 -8.11 25.41 23.07
C ASP A 383 -7.77 24.02 22.51
N LEU A 384 -8.80 23.30 22.08
CA LEU A 384 -8.75 21.91 21.61
C LEU A 384 -9.71 21.67 20.42
N GLU A 385 -10.29 22.72 19.82
CA GLU A 385 -11.24 22.59 18.68
C GLU A 385 -10.58 21.87 17.49
N ASP A 386 -9.33 22.24 17.17
CA ASP A 386 -8.52 21.66 16.08
C ASP A 386 -7.80 20.34 16.47
N LEU A 387 -8.07 19.74 17.64
CA LEU A 387 -7.34 18.55 18.10
C LEU A 387 -7.49 17.32 17.18
N PRO A 388 -8.71 16.96 16.68
CA PRO A 388 -8.87 15.84 15.75
C PRO A 388 -8.11 16.07 14.43
N ASP A 389 -8.29 17.25 13.82
CA ASP A 389 -7.61 17.64 12.57
C ASP A 389 -6.08 17.64 12.73
N SER A 390 -5.58 18.00 13.91
CA SER A 390 -4.15 17.95 14.25
C SER A 390 -3.61 16.52 14.33
N ILE A 391 -4.39 15.58 14.87
CA ILE A 391 -4.06 14.16 14.90
C ILE A 391 -4.08 13.58 13.48
N ASP A 392 -5.11 13.86 12.69
CA ASP A 392 -5.22 13.39 11.30
C ASP A 392 -4.14 13.99 10.39
N TYR A 393 -3.77 15.25 10.59
CA TYR A 393 -2.60 15.87 9.94
C TYR A 393 -1.29 15.16 10.31
N ALA A 394 -1.09 14.83 11.59
CA ALA A 394 0.10 14.13 12.05
C ALA A 394 0.16 12.69 11.49
N CYS A 395 -0.97 11.98 11.50
CA CYS A 395 -1.07 10.57 11.09
C CYS A 395 -1.05 10.38 9.57
N SER A 396 -1.62 11.29 8.78
CA SER A 396 -1.50 11.29 7.31
C SER A 396 -0.07 11.54 6.80
N ARG A 397 0.82 12.06 7.67
CA ARG A 397 2.22 12.40 7.35
C ARG A 397 3.25 11.57 8.11
N SER A 398 2.83 10.59 8.90
CA SER A 398 3.71 9.72 9.69
C SER A 398 3.15 8.30 9.82
N ASP A 399 3.36 7.63 10.96
CA ASP A 399 2.92 6.26 11.18
C ASP A 399 2.19 6.04 12.51
N CYS A 400 0.89 6.30 12.49
CA CYS A 400 -0.02 6.03 13.61
C CYS A 400 -0.64 4.61 13.57
N THR A 401 -0.16 3.70 12.71
CA THR A 401 -0.82 2.38 12.53
C THR A 401 -0.88 1.55 13.83
N ALA A 402 0.07 1.72 14.74
CA ALA A 402 0.07 1.12 16.07
C ALA A 402 -1.12 1.51 16.98
N LEU A 403 -1.82 2.63 16.68
CA LEU A 403 -3.03 3.04 17.40
C LEU A 403 -4.29 2.25 16.97
N GLY A 404 -4.22 1.54 15.84
CA GLY A 404 -5.34 0.84 15.22
C GLY A 404 -5.97 -0.25 16.11
N TYR A 405 -7.22 -0.64 15.82
CA TYR A 405 -7.91 -1.64 16.66
C TYR A 405 -7.14 -2.96 16.77
N GLY A 406 -6.88 -3.41 18.00
CA GLY A 406 -6.10 -4.62 18.29
C GLY A 406 -4.58 -4.48 18.09
N SER A 407 -4.08 -3.28 17.81
CA SER A 407 -2.65 -2.95 17.66
C SER A 407 -1.99 -2.57 19.00
N SER A 408 -0.65 -2.50 19.05
CA SER A 408 0.13 -2.38 20.28
C SER A 408 -0.25 -1.20 21.18
N CYS A 409 -0.56 -0.04 20.59
CA CYS A 409 -0.93 1.19 21.28
C CYS A 409 -2.45 1.41 21.36
N ASN A 410 -3.27 0.42 21.04
CA ASN A 410 -4.74 0.56 21.04
C ASN A 410 -5.37 0.73 22.45
N HIS A 411 -4.57 0.66 23.50
CA HIS A 411 -4.98 0.81 24.90
C HIS A 411 -4.77 2.22 25.47
N LEU A 412 -4.21 3.16 24.69
CA LEU A 412 -3.93 4.54 25.10
C LEU A 412 -5.19 5.39 25.29
N SER A 413 -5.12 6.42 26.15
CA SER A 413 -6.16 7.46 26.29
C SER A 413 -6.22 8.39 25.06
N ALA A 414 -7.20 9.30 24.98
CA ALA A 414 -7.29 10.26 23.87
C ALA A 414 -6.06 11.20 23.80
N GLU A 415 -5.63 11.69 24.95
CA GLU A 415 -4.45 12.54 25.14
C GLU A 415 -3.15 11.80 24.81
N GLU A 416 -3.11 10.49 25.08
CA GLU A 416 -1.97 9.63 24.81
C GLU A 416 -1.90 9.20 23.34
N ASN A 417 -3.05 8.97 22.68
CA ASN A 417 -3.14 8.80 21.23
C ASN A 417 -2.70 10.07 20.50
N ALA A 418 -3.12 11.26 20.97
CA ALA A 418 -2.65 12.55 20.45
C ALA A 418 -1.13 12.69 20.61
N SER A 419 -0.61 12.36 21.80
CA SER A 419 0.83 12.34 22.06
C SER A 419 1.59 11.41 21.12
N TYR A 420 1.06 10.22 20.83
CA TYR A 420 1.69 9.28 19.90
C TYR A 420 1.74 9.83 18.48
N ALA A 421 0.61 10.36 17.99
CA ALA A 421 0.52 10.98 16.67
C ALA A 421 1.50 12.16 16.52
N PHE A 422 1.51 13.07 17.49
CA PHE A 422 2.43 14.21 17.52
C PHE A 422 3.89 13.76 17.58
N ASN A 423 4.25 12.75 18.39
CA ASN A 423 5.59 12.18 18.39
C ASN A 423 5.97 11.59 17.03
N MET A 424 5.11 10.77 16.42
CA MET A 424 5.43 10.13 15.13
C MET A 424 5.68 11.17 14.02
N TYR A 425 4.89 12.23 13.97
CA TYR A 425 5.11 13.36 13.07
C TYR A 425 6.42 14.10 13.39
N TYR A 426 6.66 14.45 14.66
CA TYR A 426 7.85 15.17 15.12
C TYR A 426 9.16 14.42 14.81
N GLN A 427 9.21 13.12 15.09
CA GLN A 427 10.40 12.29 14.87
C GLN A 427 10.70 12.12 13.37
N VAL A 428 9.66 11.88 12.54
CA VAL A 428 9.80 11.78 11.08
C VAL A 428 10.33 13.09 10.46
N ASN A 429 9.88 14.24 10.98
CA ASN A 429 10.37 15.56 10.55
C ASN A 429 11.70 15.98 11.19
N LYS A 430 12.42 15.07 11.85
CA LYS A 430 13.76 15.26 12.44
C LYS A 430 13.79 16.17 13.67
N GLN A 431 12.69 16.20 14.41
CA GLN A 431 12.55 16.94 15.67
C GLN A 431 12.74 18.47 15.52
N ASN A 432 12.31 19.11 14.43
CA ASN A 432 12.35 20.58 14.40
C ASN A 432 11.37 21.12 15.43
N ASP A 433 11.73 22.19 16.14
CA ASP A 433 10.95 22.64 17.30
C ASP A 433 9.54 23.15 16.92
N TRP A 434 9.32 23.53 15.65
CA TRP A 434 8.02 23.90 15.09
C TRP A 434 7.15 22.72 14.62
N ASP A 435 7.72 21.51 14.50
CA ASP A 435 6.96 20.27 14.25
C ASP A 435 6.37 19.69 15.56
N CYS A 436 6.43 20.43 16.67
CA CYS A 436 5.82 20.11 17.96
C CYS A 436 5.10 21.32 18.60
N ASP A 437 4.46 22.14 17.77
CA ASP A 437 3.63 23.26 18.23
C ASP A 437 2.14 22.88 18.24
N PHE A 438 1.60 22.48 17.08
CA PHE A 438 0.19 22.12 16.89
C PHE A 438 -0.77 23.16 17.50
N SER A 439 -0.56 24.45 17.20
CA SER A 439 -1.33 25.58 17.75
C SER A 439 -1.25 25.72 19.27
N GLY A 440 -0.20 25.15 19.89
CA GLY A 440 -0.01 25.07 21.34
C GLY A 440 -0.60 23.82 22.00
N MET A 441 -1.22 22.90 21.24
CA MET A 441 -1.74 21.63 21.74
C MET A 441 -0.64 20.57 21.98
N ALA A 442 0.59 20.83 21.56
CA ALA A 442 1.73 19.95 21.79
C ALA A 442 2.87 20.64 22.56
N ILE A 443 3.74 19.84 23.16
CA ILE A 443 4.96 20.29 23.85
C ILE A 443 6.07 19.25 23.76
N VAL A 444 7.32 19.71 23.64
CA VAL A 444 8.50 18.84 23.66
C VAL A 444 8.85 18.46 25.10
N THR A 445 9.10 17.17 25.34
CA THR A 445 9.55 16.63 26.64
C THR A 445 10.80 15.76 26.49
N ASP A 446 11.66 15.74 27.52
CA ASP A 446 12.78 14.81 27.66
C ASP A 446 12.41 13.55 28.48
N GLU A 447 11.16 13.46 28.98
CA GLU A 447 10.62 12.27 29.65
C GLU A 447 10.01 11.29 28.64
N ASP A 448 10.33 10.00 28.76
CA ASP A 448 9.89 8.94 27.84
C ASP A 448 8.42 8.57 28.12
N PRO A 449 7.48 8.80 27.18
CA PRO A 449 6.05 8.58 27.40
C PRO A 449 5.59 7.13 27.12
N SER A 450 6.51 6.21 26.80
CA SER A 450 6.20 4.82 26.46
C SER A 450 5.53 4.04 27.60
N LYS A 451 4.61 3.12 27.28
CA LYS A 451 3.84 2.34 28.26
C LYS A 451 3.65 0.89 27.84
N GLU A 452 3.95 -0.04 28.74
CA GLU A 452 3.77 -1.48 28.55
C GLU A 452 4.29 -1.94 27.17
N ASP A 453 3.45 -2.50 26.31
CA ASP A 453 3.83 -2.94 24.96
C ASP A 453 3.82 -1.81 23.90
N CYS A 454 3.33 -0.60 24.23
CA CYS A 454 3.33 0.58 23.36
C CYS A 454 4.60 1.42 23.55
N GLN A 455 5.47 1.43 22.53
CA GLN A 455 6.74 2.16 22.55
C GLN A 455 6.64 3.44 21.69
N PHE A 456 7.03 4.58 22.24
CA PHE A 456 7.11 5.85 21.51
C PHE A 456 8.53 6.00 20.94
N PRO A 457 8.75 5.78 19.62
CA PRO A 457 10.10 5.69 19.08
C PRO A 457 10.81 7.04 19.07
N VAL A 458 12.14 6.98 19.18
CA VAL A 458 13.06 8.05 18.79
C VAL A 458 13.73 7.61 17.50
N MET A 459 13.56 8.38 16.42
CA MET A 459 14.00 7.94 15.09
C MET A 459 15.53 7.91 14.94
N ILE A 460 16.01 7.16 13.94
CA ILE A 460 17.45 7.12 13.61
C ILE A 460 17.88 8.42 12.93
N SER A 461 19.06 8.93 13.33
CA SER A 461 19.67 10.15 12.76
C SER A 461 20.16 10.00 11.31
N TYR A 462 20.04 8.81 10.71
CA TYR A 462 20.48 8.49 9.36
C TYR A 462 19.53 8.99 8.25
N GLY A 463 19.11 10.24 8.34
CA GLY A 463 18.32 10.93 7.32
C GLY A 463 19.18 11.59 6.25
N SER A 464 19.73 10.82 5.30
CA SER A 464 20.18 11.39 4.02
C SER A 464 19.00 12.08 3.32
N PRO A 465 19.22 13.21 2.61
CA PRO A 465 18.12 14.08 2.24
C PRO A 465 17.20 13.47 1.18
N LEU A 466 15.89 13.47 1.46
CA LEU A 466 14.86 13.25 0.45
C LEU A 466 14.92 14.43 -0.55
N LEU A 467 15.68 14.25 -1.63
CA LEU A 467 16.03 15.32 -2.56
C LEU A 467 14.92 15.51 -3.62
N LEU A 468 13.68 15.71 -3.15
CA LEU A 468 12.44 15.87 -3.92
C LEU A 468 12.37 17.21 -4.69
N HIS A 469 13.53 17.70 -5.14
CA HIS A 469 13.69 18.84 -6.04
C HIS A 469 14.91 18.77 -6.96
N LYS A 470 15.61 17.61 -7.08
CA LYS A 470 16.68 17.43 -8.09
C LYS A 470 16.66 16.10 -8.87
N MET A 471 15.70 15.20 -8.66
CA MET A 471 15.59 13.98 -9.49
C MET A 471 14.89 14.18 -10.84
N PHE A 472 14.59 15.43 -11.23
CA PHE A 472 14.35 15.81 -12.64
C PHE A 472 15.57 16.48 -13.31
N ALA A 473 16.73 16.51 -12.65
CA ALA A 473 17.90 17.27 -13.10
C ALA A 473 19.23 16.48 -12.99
N LYS A 474 19.21 15.15 -13.21
CA LYS A 474 20.45 14.36 -13.40
C LYS A 474 20.38 13.07 -14.22
N SER A 475 19.43 12.97 -15.14
CA SER A 475 19.69 12.28 -16.43
C SER A 475 20.05 13.34 -17.47
N VAL A 476 20.81 12.96 -18.51
CA VAL A 476 21.42 13.86 -19.51
C VAL A 476 22.38 14.91 -18.90
N GLN A 477 23.62 14.52 -18.61
CA GLN A 477 24.74 15.48 -18.57
C GLN A 477 25.95 15.03 -19.40
N SER A 478 25.73 14.85 -20.70
CA SER A 478 26.78 14.98 -21.70
C SER A 478 26.82 16.43 -22.21
N SER A 479 27.80 17.20 -21.73
CA SER A 479 28.29 18.45 -22.33
C SER A 479 27.26 19.56 -22.68
N TYR A 480 26.84 20.36 -21.69
CA TYR A 480 26.60 21.80 -21.89
C TYR A 480 27.15 22.62 -20.70
N ARG A 481 27.53 23.88 -20.96
CA ARG A 481 28.11 24.81 -19.98
C ARG A 481 27.02 25.65 -19.30
N ASP A 482 27.10 25.73 -17.97
CA ASP A 482 26.33 26.70 -17.17
C ASP A 482 26.71 28.15 -17.53
N ARG A 483 25.72 29.03 -17.59
CA ARG A 483 25.84 30.48 -17.82
C ARG A 483 24.97 31.32 -16.86
N THR A 484 24.51 30.74 -15.75
CA THR A 484 23.62 31.39 -14.76
C THR A 484 24.16 32.75 -14.29
N GLN A 485 25.49 32.88 -14.16
CA GLN A 485 26.13 34.14 -13.75
C GLN A 485 26.00 35.29 -14.77
N GLU A 486 25.85 35.02 -16.07
CA GLU A 486 25.54 36.08 -17.04
C GLU A 486 24.08 36.53 -16.94
N PHE A 487 23.16 35.63 -16.60
CA PHE A 487 21.75 35.98 -16.39
C PHE A 487 21.57 36.86 -15.13
N LEU A 488 22.29 36.54 -14.05
CA LEU A 488 22.37 37.38 -12.84
C LEU A 488 22.95 38.77 -13.14
N ASN A 489 24.06 38.84 -13.91
CA ASN A 489 24.66 40.12 -14.32
C ASN A 489 23.73 40.97 -15.22
N VAL A 490 22.79 40.36 -15.95
CA VAL A 490 21.76 41.07 -16.74
C VAL A 490 20.62 41.55 -15.83
N ALA A 491 20.16 40.72 -14.89
CA ALA A 491 19.15 41.10 -13.91
C ALA A 491 19.60 42.26 -13.00
N GLU A 492 20.89 42.29 -12.63
CA GLU A 492 21.48 43.37 -11.81
C GLU A 492 21.56 44.69 -12.58
N ARG A 493 21.86 44.66 -13.90
CA ARG A 493 21.81 45.84 -14.79
C ARG A 493 20.42 46.44 -14.97
N LEU A 494 19.35 45.67 -14.74
CA LEU A 494 17.97 46.16 -14.81
C LEU A 494 17.49 46.82 -13.50
N LYS A 495 18.36 46.94 -12.48
CA LYS A 495 17.97 47.33 -11.11
C LYS A 495 18.46 48.71 -10.65
N THR A 496 19.18 49.47 -11.50
CA THR A 496 19.65 50.83 -11.18
C THR A 496 18.60 51.91 -11.48
N PRO A 497 18.27 52.82 -10.55
CA PRO A 497 17.20 53.81 -10.75
C PRO A 497 17.63 54.99 -11.63
N LEU A 498 16.76 55.42 -12.55
CA LEU A 498 16.95 56.68 -13.26
C LEU A 498 16.62 57.87 -12.36
N SER A 499 17.59 58.77 -12.18
CA SER A 499 17.33 60.14 -11.73
C SER A 499 18.29 61.12 -12.40
N SER A 500 17.79 62.32 -12.71
CA SER A 500 18.55 63.54 -13.05
C SER A 500 19.37 63.56 -14.36
N ALA A 501 18.88 64.26 -15.41
CA ALA A 501 19.44 65.57 -15.83
C ALA A 501 18.95 66.10 -17.21
N ASN A 502 18.12 67.14 -17.16
CA ASN A 502 17.89 68.26 -18.10
C ASN A 502 18.74 68.39 -19.40
N ASN A 503 18.09 68.55 -20.57
CA ASN A 503 17.86 69.87 -21.23
C ASN A 503 17.43 69.76 -22.71
N ALA A 504 16.29 70.39 -23.08
CA ALA A 504 16.08 71.16 -24.33
C ALA A 504 14.65 71.76 -24.40
N THR A 505 14.52 72.97 -24.94
CA THR A 505 13.30 73.81 -24.97
C THR A 505 12.48 73.70 -26.27
N SER A 506 11.14 73.76 -26.19
CA SER A 506 10.31 74.66 -27.04
C SER A 506 8.80 74.78 -26.67
N LEU A 507 8.41 75.99 -26.27
CA LEU A 507 7.14 76.75 -26.48
C LEU A 507 5.73 76.10 -26.57
N SER A 508 4.78 76.75 -25.86
CA SER A 508 3.37 77.09 -26.25
C SER A 508 2.31 75.98 -26.43
N SER A 509 0.99 76.18 -26.16
CA SER A 509 0.24 77.21 -25.40
C SER A 509 -1.27 76.84 -25.28
N SER A 510 -2.01 77.47 -24.34
CA SER A 510 -3.50 77.70 -24.36
C SER A 510 -4.47 76.49 -24.34
N SER A 511 -5.73 76.54 -23.83
CA SER A 511 -6.42 77.49 -22.90
C SER A 511 -7.85 77.01 -22.53
N GLY A 512 -8.25 77.13 -21.25
CA GLY A 512 -9.67 77.18 -20.78
C GLY A 512 -10.49 75.87 -20.77
N GLY A 513 -11.58 75.72 -19.99
CA GLY A 513 -12.03 76.51 -18.82
C GLY A 513 -13.56 76.48 -18.53
N LYS A 514 -13.95 76.44 -17.24
CA LYS A 514 -15.27 76.81 -16.62
C LYS A 514 -16.56 76.03 -17.03
N ALA A 515 -17.65 75.97 -16.23
CA ALA A 515 -17.91 76.17 -14.77
C ALA A 515 -19.37 75.76 -14.41
N GLU A 516 -19.70 75.66 -13.09
CA GLU A 516 -21.06 75.64 -12.47
C GLU A 516 -21.99 74.45 -12.86
N GLY A 517 -23.07 74.02 -12.18
CA GLY A 517 -23.79 74.26 -10.89
C GLY A 517 -24.98 73.25 -10.81
N SER A 518 -25.79 73.00 -9.75
CA SER A 518 -25.96 73.53 -8.39
C SER A 518 -26.72 72.49 -7.48
N TRP A 519 -27.33 72.90 -6.36
CA TRP A 519 -28.04 72.10 -5.31
C TRP A 519 -29.55 71.86 -5.64
N ILE A 520 -30.41 71.04 -4.96
CA ILE A 520 -30.72 70.79 -3.53
C ILE A 520 -31.40 69.40 -3.27
N TYR A 521 -31.26 68.86 -2.04
CA TYR A 521 -31.91 67.74 -1.32
C TYR A 521 -33.25 67.09 -1.80
N GLY A 522 -33.36 65.75 -1.57
CA GLY A 522 -34.63 65.09 -1.19
C GLY A 522 -34.68 63.54 -1.25
N GLY A 523 -34.87 62.86 -0.10
CA GLY A 523 -35.60 61.57 0.02
C GLY A 523 -34.92 60.20 -0.23
N ASP A 524 -34.92 59.37 0.82
CA ASP A 524 -35.07 57.89 0.90
C ASP A 524 -34.11 56.84 0.26
N SER A 525 -33.85 55.82 1.08
CA SER A 525 -33.51 54.40 0.80
C SER A 525 -32.25 54.03 -0.02
N ILE A 526 -31.22 53.59 0.73
CA ILE A 526 -30.56 52.26 0.63
C ILE A 526 -30.51 51.61 -0.77
N GLY A 527 -29.32 51.49 -1.37
CA GLY A 527 -29.13 50.59 -2.53
C GLY A 527 -27.87 50.71 -3.40
N VAL A 528 -26.94 51.65 -3.16
CA VAL A 528 -25.86 51.95 -4.14
C VAL A 528 -24.46 52.08 -3.52
N GLN A 529 -24.03 51.11 -2.71
CA GLN A 529 -22.62 51.03 -2.28
C GLN A 529 -21.98 49.63 -2.36
N GLN A 530 -22.79 48.59 -2.57
CA GLN A 530 -22.31 47.20 -2.67
C GLN A 530 -21.76 46.86 -4.07
N LYS A 531 -22.44 47.33 -5.13
CA LYS A 531 -22.11 46.96 -6.52
C LYS A 531 -20.73 47.41 -7.00
N GLY A 532 -20.19 48.51 -6.46
CA GLY A 532 -18.83 48.98 -6.78
C GLY A 532 -17.71 48.15 -6.12
N PHE A 533 -18.01 47.48 -5.00
CA PHE A 533 -17.09 46.53 -4.38
C PHE A 533 -17.14 45.19 -5.14
N GLU A 534 -18.34 44.72 -5.50
CA GLU A 534 -18.52 43.48 -6.27
C GLU A 534 -17.87 43.54 -7.67
N ASP A 535 -18.02 44.62 -8.44
CA ASP A 535 -17.34 44.77 -9.75
C ASP A 535 -15.80 44.82 -9.63
N TRP A 536 -15.28 45.39 -8.54
CA TRP A 536 -13.83 45.45 -8.26
C TRP A 536 -13.30 44.10 -7.77
N TRP A 537 -14.07 43.41 -6.94
CA TRP A 537 -13.77 42.08 -6.41
C TRP A 537 -13.81 41.03 -7.52
N LEU A 538 -14.87 41.00 -8.36
CA LEU A 538 -14.92 40.14 -9.55
C LEU A 538 -13.76 40.41 -10.51
N ARG A 539 -13.35 41.68 -10.72
CA ARG A 539 -12.19 41.97 -11.58
C ARG A 539 -10.87 41.44 -11.01
N ARG A 540 -10.61 41.63 -9.72
CA ARG A 540 -9.41 41.05 -9.07
C ARG A 540 -9.45 39.52 -9.05
N VAL A 541 -10.59 38.95 -8.71
CA VAL A 541 -10.80 37.50 -8.76
C VAL A 541 -10.53 36.98 -10.17
N CYS A 542 -11.04 37.61 -11.24
CA CYS A 542 -10.74 37.19 -12.61
C CYS A 542 -9.27 37.35 -13.03
N GLU A 543 -8.51 38.30 -12.48
CA GLU A 543 -7.08 38.45 -12.77
C GLU A 543 -6.19 37.46 -11.98
N GLU A 544 -6.60 37.03 -10.77
CA GLU A 544 -5.83 36.07 -9.94
C GLU A 544 -6.32 34.61 -10.09
N ALA A 545 -7.58 34.37 -10.47
CA ALA A 545 -8.19 33.04 -10.53
C ALA A 545 -7.61 32.11 -11.60
N VAL A 546 -7.22 32.64 -12.77
CA VAL A 546 -6.81 31.83 -13.93
C VAL A 546 -5.49 31.08 -13.69
N SER A 547 -4.72 31.44 -12.66
CA SER A 547 -3.54 30.68 -12.19
C SER A 547 -3.78 29.88 -10.90
N GLY A 548 -4.94 30.02 -10.25
CA GLY A 548 -5.23 29.45 -8.93
C GLY A 548 -6.29 28.36 -8.92
N ILE A 549 -7.29 28.43 -9.81
CA ILE A 549 -8.48 27.58 -9.74
C ILE A 549 -8.18 26.11 -10.06
N ASP A 550 -7.32 25.79 -11.03
CA ASP A 550 -6.92 24.40 -11.32
C ASP A 550 -6.24 23.76 -10.09
N GLY A 551 -5.39 24.51 -9.39
CA GLY A 551 -4.74 24.07 -8.16
C GLY A 551 -5.74 23.88 -7.02
N ILE A 552 -6.61 24.85 -6.78
CA ILE A 552 -7.53 24.84 -5.64
C ILE A 552 -8.68 23.85 -5.84
N ILE A 553 -9.30 23.77 -7.02
CA ILE A 553 -10.36 22.77 -7.29
C ILE A 553 -9.74 21.37 -7.38
N GLY A 554 -8.54 21.22 -7.96
CA GLY A 554 -7.79 19.97 -7.92
C GLY A 554 -7.53 19.50 -6.48
N MET A 555 -7.06 20.40 -5.61
CA MET A 555 -6.76 20.11 -4.21
C MET A 555 -8.01 19.86 -3.35
N VAL A 556 -9.09 20.63 -3.53
CA VAL A 556 -10.37 20.41 -2.80
C VAL A 556 -11.03 19.10 -3.21
N LEU A 557 -11.01 18.74 -4.50
CA LEU A 557 -11.52 17.45 -5.00
C LEU A 557 -10.57 16.28 -4.73
N PHE A 558 -9.32 16.52 -4.33
CA PHE A 558 -8.42 15.47 -3.84
C PHE A 558 -8.68 15.22 -2.35
N ILE A 559 -8.62 16.27 -1.53
CA ILE A 559 -8.84 16.22 -0.09
C ILE A 559 -10.23 15.64 0.26
N ARG A 560 -11.32 16.15 -0.33
CA ARG A 560 -12.66 15.63 -0.01
C ARG A 560 -12.94 14.22 -0.55
N TYR A 561 -12.23 13.78 -1.60
CA TYR A 561 -12.36 12.41 -2.10
C TYR A 561 -11.67 11.41 -1.15
N GLU A 562 -10.52 11.76 -0.56
CA GLU A 562 -9.94 10.99 0.55
C GLU A 562 -10.87 10.99 1.78
N SER A 563 -11.35 12.14 2.26
CA SER A 563 -12.22 12.20 3.45
C SER A 563 -13.46 11.31 3.36
N VAL A 564 -14.14 11.26 2.21
CA VAL A 564 -15.31 10.40 1.99
C VAL A 564 -14.94 8.91 1.95
N TYR A 565 -13.81 8.55 1.32
CA TYR A 565 -13.36 7.15 1.23
C TYR A 565 -12.89 6.62 2.60
N ILE A 566 -12.18 7.45 3.36
CA ILE A 566 -11.67 7.17 4.71
C ILE A 566 -12.83 6.97 5.70
N SER A 567 -13.88 7.81 5.62
CA SER A 567 -14.98 7.81 6.61
C SER A 567 -15.85 6.54 6.58
N VAL A 568 -16.24 6.06 5.38
CA VAL A 568 -17.37 5.11 5.27
C VAL A 568 -16.91 3.65 5.15
N SER A 569 -15.77 3.38 4.49
CA SER A 569 -15.28 2.01 4.22
C SER A 569 -14.98 1.17 5.47
N PRO A 570 -14.38 1.71 6.56
CA PRO A 570 -14.13 0.94 7.79
C PRO A 570 -15.41 0.67 8.58
N VAL A 571 -16.38 1.61 8.55
CA VAL A 571 -17.59 1.55 9.38
C VAL A 571 -18.62 0.59 8.78
N ALA A 572 -18.79 0.59 7.45
CA ALA A 572 -19.70 -0.32 6.75
C ALA A 572 -19.34 -1.82 6.85
N LYS A 573 -18.14 -2.14 7.35
CA LYS A 573 -17.62 -3.52 7.53
C LYS A 573 -17.73 -4.05 8.98
N ARG A 574 -18.19 -3.23 9.94
CA ARG A 574 -18.38 -3.66 11.34
C ARG A 574 -19.57 -4.61 11.44
N THR A 575 -19.35 -5.83 11.96
CA THR A 575 -20.34 -6.93 11.98
C THR A 575 -20.79 -7.36 13.39
N SER A 576 -20.67 -6.47 14.39
CA SER A 576 -21.23 -6.68 15.73
C SER A 576 -22.75 -6.63 15.72
N VAL A 577 -23.39 -7.45 16.56
CA VAL A 577 -24.86 -7.50 16.73
C VAL A 577 -25.37 -6.52 17.79
N PHE A 578 -24.48 -5.95 18.61
CA PHE A 578 -24.84 -5.14 19.78
C PHE A 578 -24.41 -3.68 19.71
N ASP A 579 -23.52 -3.31 18.78
CA ASP A 579 -23.06 -1.94 18.53
C ASP A 579 -23.12 -1.62 17.02
N ASP A 580 -24.31 -1.28 16.53
CA ASP A 580 -24.57 -0.71 15.20
C ASP A 580 -24.87 0.79 15.40
N PRO A 581 -23.89 1.70 15.20
CA PRO A 581 -24.06 3.14 15.43
C PRO A 581 -24.92 3.76 14.32
N THR A 582 -26.20 3.41 14.33
CA THR A 582 -27.12 3.70 13.23
C THR A 582 -27.26 5.20 12.98
N LEU A 583 -27.26 6.01 14.06
CA LEU A 583 -27.36 7.47 14.06
C LEU A 583 -26.15 8.16 13.42
N GLU A 584 -24.92 7.86 13.88
CA GLU A 584 -23.67 8.44 13.32
C GLU A 584 -23.59 8.23 11.80
N ILE A 585 -23.93 7.02 11.34
CA ILE A 585 -23.89 6.70 9.92
C ILE A 585 -25.08 7.34 9.16
N GLN A 586 -26.21 7.65 9.81
CA GLN A 586 -27.28 8.47 9.20
C GLN A 586 -26.84 9.92 9.01
N GLU A 587 -26.19 10.52 10.01
CA GLU A 587 -25.66 11.89 9.94
C GLU A 587 -24.59 12.02 8.84
N LEU A 588 -23.64 11.08 8.79
CA LEU A 588 -22.68 10.96 7.67
C LEU A 588 -23.37 10.76 6.31
N THR A 589 -24.48 10.01 6.26
CA THR A 589 -25.22 9.78 4.99
C THR A 589 -25.87 11.06 4.48
N GLU A 590 -26.53 11.85 5.33
CA GLU A 590 -27.15 13.12 4.92
C GLU A 590 -26.08 14.19 4.62
N LEU A 591 -24.95 14.24 5.34
CA LEU A 591 -23.84 15.15 5.02
C LEU A 591 -23.26 14.89 3.62
N ILE A 592 -22.91 13.64 3.30
CA ILE A 592 -22.35 13.29 1.97
C ILE A 592 -23.39 13.52 0.85
N LYS A 593 -24.67 13.23 1.11
CA LYS A 593 -25.78 13.53 0.20
C LYS A 593 -25.95 15.03 -0.04
N GLN A 594 -25.84 15.87 0.99
CA GLN A 594 -25.88 17.33 0.87
C GLN A 594 -24.71 17.84 0.01
N ASP A 595 -23.50 17.35 0.26
CA ASP A 595 -22.30 17.68 -0.51
C ASP A 595 -22.43 17.29 -1.99
N ILE A 596 -22.86 16.05 -2.31
CA ILE A 596 -23.10 15.59 -3.69
C ILE A 596 -24.18 16.45 -4.38
N THR A 597 -25.23 16.83 -3.66
CA THR A 597 -26.32 17.67 -4.20
C THR A 597 -25.83 19.10 -4.50
N ALA A 598 -25.02 19.68 -3.61
CA ALA A 598 -24.42 21.00 -3.81
C ALA A 598 -23.41 20.99 -4.98
N LEU A 599 -22.56 19.97 -5.08
CA LEU A 599 -21.62 19.78 -6.18
C LEU A 599 -22.35 19.61 -7.52
N ASN A 600 -23.45 18.84 -7.56
CA ASN A 600 -24.28 18.70 -8.75
C ASN A 600 -24.86 20.05 -9.20
N SER A 601 -25.39 20.87 -8.29
CA SER A 601 -25.85 22.24 -8.64
C SER A 601 -24.71 23.09 -9.20
N ALA A 602 -23.56 23.12 -8.52
CA ALA A 602 -22.41 23.94 -8.94
C ALA A 602 -21.87 23.54 -10.32
N VAL A 603 -21.85 22.25 -10.67
CA VAL A 603 -21.45 21.78 -12.01
C VAL A 603 -22.49 22.18 -13.08
N VAL A 604 -23.79 22.15 -12.76
CA VAL A 604 -24.86 22.62 -13.66
C VAL A 604 -24.75 24.13 -13.89
N ASP A 605 -24.58 24.93 -12.83
CA ASP A 605 -24.44 26.38 -12.90
C ASP A 605 -23.17 26.78 -13.68
N LEU A 606 -22.06 26.07 -13.48
CA LEU A 606 -20.83 26.25 -14.26
C LEU A 606 -21.04 25.92 -15.75
N GLN A 607 -21.78 24.86 -16.09
CA GLN A 607 -22.09 24.55 -17.49
C GLN A 607 -23.00 25.61 -18.13
N LEU A 608 -23.96 26.17 -17.39
CA LEU A 608 -24.80 27.28 -17.87
C LEU A 608 -23.94 28.54 -18.13
N LEU A 609 -22.98 28.85 -17.27
CA LEU A 609 -22.02 29.93 -17.48
C LEU A 609 -21.18 29.70 -18.74
N CYS A 610 -20.56 28.53 -18.90
CA CYS A 610 -19.77 28.19 -20.10
C CYS A 610 -20.61 28.26 -21.40
N ASN A 611 -21.86 27.81 -21.37
CA ASN A 611 -22.78 27.93 -22.51
C ASN A 611 -23.08 29.40 -22.84
N SER A 612 -23.37 30.24 -21.85
CA SER A 612 -23.63 31.68 -22.08
C SER A 612 -22.40 32.43 -22.62
N GLN A 613 -21.19 32.07 -22.19
CA GLN A 613 -19.95 32.64 -22.71
C GLN A 613 -19.71 32.25 -24.18
N LYS A 614 -20.07 31.02 -24.56
CA LYS A 614 -20.02 30.54 -25.95
C LYS A 614 -20.97 31.30 -26.87
N GLU A 615 -22.15 31.68 -26.39
CA GLU A 615 -23.09 32.54 -27.13
C GLU A 615 -22.65 34.02 -27.19
N ALA A 616 -21.94 34.50 -26.17
CA ALA A 616 -21.44 35.89 -26.12
C ALA A 616 -20.24 36.17 -27.06
N GLY A 617 -19.61 35.14 -27.62
CA GLY A 617 -18.64 35.25 -28.73
C GLY A 617 -17.34 36.01 -28.42
N ASN A 618 -16.96 36.15 -27.15
CA ASN A 618 -16.00 37.16 -26.69
C ASN A 618 -14.64 36.60 -26.18
N PHE A 619 -14.34 35.33 -26.49
CA PHE A 619 -13.11 34.61 -26.09
C PHE A 619 -12.52 33.81 -27.25
N SER A 620 -11.27 33.32 -27.13
CA SER A 620 -10.67 32.45 -28.13
C SER A 620 -11.29 31.04 -28.10
N SER A 621 -11.12 30.32 -29.22
CA SER A 621 -11.60 28.93 -29.35
C SER A 621 -11.02 28.04 -28.26
N ASP A 622 -9.69 28.15 -28.04
CA ASP A 622 -8.93 27.30 -27.13
C ASP A 622 -9.41 27.44 -25.67
N THR A 623 -9.71 28.67 -25.23
CA THR A 623 -10.28 28.92 -23.89
C THR A 623 -11.66 28.27 -23.75
N THR A 624 -12.48 28.33 -24.80
CA THR A 624 -13.82 27.72 -24.80
C THR A 624 -13.73 26.19 -24.77
N THR A 625 -12.82 25.60 -25.56
CA THR A 625 -12.55 24.15 -25.56
C THR A 625 -12.07 23.68 -24.20
N HIS A 626 -11.09 24.38 -23.61
CA HIS A 626 -10.54 24.04 -22.29
C HIS A 626 -11.62 24.08 -21.19
N SER A 627 -12.45 25.14 -21.13
CA SER A 627 -13.54 25.22 -20.15
C SER A 627 -14.57 24.09 -20.30
N ILE A 628 -14.88 23.67 -21.53
CA ILE A 628 -15.75 22.50 -21.78
C ILE A 628 -15.09 21.22 -21.26
N THR A 629 -13.81 20.98 -21.59
CA THR A 629 -13.06 19.80 -21.11
C THR A 629 -12.97 19.73 -19.58
N VAL A 630 -12.78 20.87 -18.90
CA VAL A 630 -12.78 20.94 -17.43
C VAL A 630 -14.16 20.59 -16.87
N VAL A 631 -15.23 21.19 -17.40
CA VAL A 631 -16.62 20.88 -17.00
C VAL A 631 -16.94 19.39 -17.20
N ASP A 632 -16.51 18.78 -18.30
CA ASP A 632 -16.75 17.36 -18.58
C ASP A 632 -15.90 16.43 -17.69
N ASN A 633 -14.68 16.83 -17.32
CA ASN A 633 -13.90 16.10 -16.31
C ASN A 633 -14.62 16.12 -14.94
N LEU A 634 -15.13 17.29 -14.53
CA LEU A 634 -15.89 17.46 -13.28
C LEU A 634 -17.17 16.62 -13.26
N LYS A 635 -17.97 16.63 -14.35
CA LYS A 635 -19.14 15.75 -14.51
C LYS A 635 -18.78 14.27 -14.33
N ASN A 636 -17.72 13.81 -15.02
CA ASN A 636 -17.32 12.40 -14.99
C ASN A 636 -16.81 11.97 -13.60
N ARG A 637 -16.04 12.81 -12.91
CA ARG A 637 -15.61 12.54 -11.52
C ARG A 637 -16.81 12.49 -10.57
N LEU A 638 -17.71 13.47 -10.62
CA LEU A 638 -18.92 13.50 -9.79
C LEU A 638 -19.83 12.28 -10.05
N MET A 639 -19.94 11.84 -11.31
CA MET A 639 -20.68 10.64 -11.69
C MET A 639 -20.08 9.37 -11.09
N SER A 640 -18.75 9.24 -11.02
CA SER A 640 -18.08 8.11 -10.36
C SER A 640 -18.31 8.13 -8.84
N THR A 641 -18.04 9.27 -8.17
CA THR A 641 -18.28 9.41 -6.72
C THR A 641 -19.74 9.13 -6.34
N THR A 642 -20.71 9.59 -7.14
CA THR A 642 -22.14 9.34 -6.91
C THR A 642 -22.49 7.86 -7.06
N LYS A 643 -21.86 7.16 -8.01
CA LYS A 643 -22.03 5.70 -8.21
C LYS A 643 -21.43 4.92 -7.04
N GLU A 644 -20.19 5.22 -6.65
CA GLU A 644 -19.47 4.54 -5.56
C GLU A 644 -20.20 4.70 -4.22
N PHE A 645 -20.64 5.91 -3.88
CA PHE A 645 -21.43 6.15 -2.67
C PHE A 645 -22.76 5.39 -2.67
N LYS A 646 -23.45 5.32 -3.83
CA LYS A 646 -24.67 4.52 -4.01
C LYS A 646 -24.41 3.02 -3.83
N GLU A 647 -23.29 2.50 -4.32
CA GLU A 647 -22.89 1.09 -4.14
C GLU A 647 -22.63 0.78 -2.66
N VAL A 648 -21.95 1.66 -1.92
CA VAL A 648 -21.73 1.53 -0.47
C VAL A 648 -23.05 1.55 0.33
N LEU A 649 -23.98 2.46 0.00
CA LEU A 649 -25.32 2.50 0.62
C LEU A 649 -26.15 1.24 0.29
N THR A 650 -26.00 0.71 -0.93
CA THR A 650 -26.68 -0.53 -1.34
C THR A 650 -26.14 -1.72 -0.54
N MET A 651 -24.82 -1.87 -0.44
CA MET A 651 -24.17 -2.92 0.38
C MET A 651 -24.59 -2.82 1.86
N ARG A 652 -24.67 -1.62 2.44
CA ARG A 652 -25.19 -1.43 3.81
C ARG A 652 -26.64 -1.89 3.92
N THR A 653 -27.48 -1.53 2.95
CA THR A 653 -28.90 -1.91 2.91
C THR A 653 -29.08 -3.43 2.81
N GLU A 654 -28.28 -4.11 1.99
CA GLU A 654 -28.29 -5.57 1.88
C GLU A 654 -27.82 -6.24 3.17
N ASN A 655 -26.72 -5.78 3.77
CA ASN A 655 -26.26 -6.28 5.07
C ASN A 655 -27.36 -6.14 6.14
N LEU A 656 -28.01 -4.97 6.24
CA LEU A 656 -29.10 -4.74 7.19
C LEU A 656 -30.29 -5.69 6.96
N LYS A 657 -30.65 -5.97 5.70
CA LYS A 657 -31.71 -6.93 5.32
C LYS A 657 -31.30 -8.39 5.57
N VAL A 658 -30.03 -8.74 5.42
CA VAL A 658 -29.48 -10.06 5.80
C VAL A 658 -29.53 -10.25 7.32
N HIS A 659 -29.21 -9.22 8.11
CA HIS A 659 -29.36 -9.26 9.57
C HIS A 659 -30.83 -9.43 10.00
N GLU A 660 -31.78 -8.73 9.37
CA GLU A 660 -33.20 -8.93 9.65
C GLU A 660 -33.68 -10.34 9.27
N SER A 661 -33.37 -10.79 8.05
CA SER A 661 -33.71 -12.14 7.57
C SER A 661 -33.18 -13.23 8.50
N ARG A 662 -31.93 -13.08 8.95
CA ARG A 662 -31.29 -13.96 9.94
C ARG A 662 -32.03 -13.95 11.28
N ARG A 663 -32.55 -12.80 11.72
CA ARG A 663 -33.35 -12.69 12.96
C ARG A 663 -34.74 -13.32 12.82
N GLN A 664 -35.41 -13.20 11.67
CA GLN A 664 -36.71 -13.84 11.42
C GLN A 664 -36.61 -15.38 11.46
N LEU A 665 -35.49 -15.95 11.00
CA LEU A 665 -35.21 -17.40 11.11
C LEU A 665 -35.07 -17.90 12.56
N PHE A 666 -34.65 -17.06 13.51
CA PHE A 666 -34.58 -17.40 14.94
C PHE A 666 -35.85 -17.01 15.72
N SER A 667 -36.59 -15.99 15.29
CA SER A 667 -37.77 -15.49 15.99
C SER A 667 -39.09 -16.22 15.66
N SER A 668 -39.10 -17.15 14.69
CA SER A 668 -40.31 -17.82 14.20
C SER A 668 -40.65 -19.15 14.90
N ASN A 669 -39.78 -19.65 15.79
CA ASN A 669 -39.93 -20.97 16.42
C ASN A 669 -40.46 -20.96 17.87
N SER A 670 -40.93 -19.82 18.39
CA SER A 670 -41.35 -19.64 19.79
C SER A 670 -42.87 -19.50 20.01
N SER A 671 -43.72 -19.89 19.04
CA SER A 671 -45.17 -19.78 19.17
C SER A 671 -46.01 -20.84 18.42
N LYS A 672 -45.82 -22.13 18.76
CA LYS A 672 -46.82 -23.20 18.52
C LYS A 672 -46.52 -24.47 19.32
N GLU A 673 -47.19 -24.65 20.46
CA GLU A 673 -47.27 -25.96 21.10
C GLU A 673 -48.25 -26.87 20.36
N SER A 674 -47.87 -28.14 20.13
CA SER A 674 -48.71 -29.31 20.45
C SER A 674 -48.01 -30.65 20.14
N SER A 675 -48.33 -31.67 20.95
CA SER A 675 -48.01 -33.09 20.78
C SER A 675 -46.54 -33.52 20.67
N ASN A 676 -45.97 -33.96 21.80
CA ASN A 676 -44.83 -34.88 21.83
C ASN A 676 -45.26 -36.32 21.52
N PRO A 677 -44.65 -37.03 20.55
CA PRO A 677 -44.69 -38.48 20.46
C PRO A 677 -43.42 -39.11 21.08
N PHE A 678 -43.57 -40.29 21.69
CA PHE A 678 -42.48 -41.13 22.23
C PHE A 678 -41.68 -40.62 23.45
N VAL A 679 -42.40 -40.41 24.56
CA VAL A 679 -41.97 -41.09 25.79
C VAL A 679 -42.28 -42.58 25.66
N ARG A 680 -41.33 -43.48 25.95
CA ARG A 680 -41.64 -44.87 26.34
C ARG A 680 -40.81 -45.32 27.54
N GLN A 681 -41.51 -45.64 28.61
CA GLN A 681 -40.95 -46.18 29.84
C GLN A 681 -40.40 -47.60 29.63
N ARG A 682 -39.43 -48.02 30.45
CA ARG A 682 -39.04 -49.43 30.59
C ARG A 682 -39.99 -50.15 31.56
N PRO A 683 -40.63 -51.26 31.18
CA PRO A 683 -41.16 -52.25 32.12
C PRO A 683 -40.04 -53.14 32.66
N LEU A 684 -40.26 -53.71 33.85
CA LEU A 684 -39.40 -54.75 34.44
C LEU A 684 -39.75 -56.14 33.87
N ALA A 685 -38.75 -57.01 33.72
CA ALA A 685 -38.92 -58.43 33.43
C ALA A 685 -38.19 -59.28 34.49
N ALA A 686 -38.74 -60.46 34.81
CA ALA A 686 -38.32 -61.27 35.96
C ALA A 686 -37.16 -62.25 35.66
N ARG A 687 -36.57 -62.79 36.73
CA ARG A 687 -35.36 -63.63 36.76
C ARG A 687 -35.46 -64.96 36.01
N SER A 688 -34.29 -65.43 35.53
CA SER A 688 -33.78 -66.79 35.80
C SER A 688 -32.24 -66.82 35.72
N ALA A 689 -31.61 -67.90 36.21
CA ALA A 689 -30.15 -68.04 36.42
C ALA A 689 -29.38 -68.37 35.12
N ALA A 690 -28.04 -68.39 35.04
CA ALA A 690 -26.96 -68.33 36.06
C ALA A 690 -25.74 -67.55 35.48
N SER A 691 -24.48 -67.57 35.93
CA SER A 691 -23.72 -68.31 36.98
C SER A 691 -22.45 -67.52 37.41
N THR A 692 -21.66 -68.07 38.35
CA THR A 692 -20.20 -67.86 38.59
C THR A 692 -19.64 -66.41 38.63
N SER A 693 -19.23 -65.77 39.74
CA SER A 693 -18.43 -66.13 40.95
C SER A 693 -16.91 -65.81 40.87
N THR A 694 -16.47 -64.75 41.57
CA THR A 694 -15.38 -64.72 42.59
C THR A 694 -15.27 -63.33 43.24
N ASP A 695 -14.69 -63.26 44.45
CA ASP A 695 -14.61 -62.07 45.32
C ASP A 695 -13.19 -61.45 45.46
N PRO A 696 -13.05 -60.17 45.88
CA PRO A 696 -11.77 -59.49 46.21
C PRO A 696 -11.34 -59.75 47.67
N PRO A 697 -10.22 -59.16 48.19
CA PRO A 697 -10.37 -57.91 48.99
C PRO A 697 -9.32 -56.75 48.77
N PRO A 698 -8.30 -56.40 49.62
CA PRO A 698 -8.21 -54.98 50.08
C PRO A 698 -6.82 -54.31 50.26
N TRP A 699 -6.82 -52.97 50.44
CA TRP A 699 -6.14 -52.17 51.52
C TRP A 699 -6.36 -50.65 51.26
N ALA A 700 -6.21 -49.68 52.19
CA ALA A 700 -6.44 -49.58 53.64
C ALA A 700 -6.54 -48.08 54.07
N ASN A 701 -6.87 -47.78 55.33
CA ASN A 701 -7.08 -46.41 55.86
C ASN A 701 -5.77 -45.66 56.22
N GLY A 702 -5.79 -44.31 56.26
CA GLY A 702 -4.71 -43.46 56.80
C GLY A 702 -5.13 -42.00 57.10
N SER A 703 -4.92 -41.54 58.34
CA SER A 703 -5.62 -40.40 58.97
C SER A 703 -4.81 -39.10 59.21
N LEU A 704 -5.51 -37.96 59.42
CA LEU A 704 -5.15 -36.78 60.29
C LEU A 704 -3.94 -35.89 59.84
N SER A 705 -3.91 -34.53 59.89
CA SER A 705 -4.51 -33.56 60.83
C SER A 705 -4.29 -32.07 60.43
N SER A 706 -5.20 -31.18 60.87
CA SER A 706 -5.00 -29.78 61.33
C SER A 706 -4.23 -28.72 60.52
N SER A 707 -4.95 -27.67 60.08
CA SER A 707 -4.98 -26.36 60.79
C SER A 707 -6.23 -25.55 60.39
N GLU A 708 -6.72 -24.66 61.26
CA GLU A 708 -8.00 -23.92 61.11
C GLU A 708 -7.81 -22.40 61.12
N LEU A 709 -8.75 -21.66 60.49
CA LEU A 709 -9.43 -20.55 61.19
C LEU A 709 -10.83 -20.20 60.61
N PHE A 710 -11.88 -20.59 61.34
CA PHE A 710 -13.08 -19.83 61.73
C PHE A 710 -13.35 -18.40 61.15
N GLN A 711 -14.60 -17.92 60.92
CA GLN A 711 -15.95 -18.48 61.17
C GLN A 711 -17.04 -17.72 60.37
N ARG A 712 -18.18 -18.36 60.04
CA ARG A 712 -19.45 -17.68 59.68
C ARG A 712 -20.58 -18.22 60.57
N LYS A 713 -21.48 -17.34 61.04
CA LYS A 713 -22.54 -17.67 62.01
C LYS A 713 -23.89 -17.98 61.35
N GLN A 714 -24.68 -18.82 62.00
CA GLN A 714 -26.08 -19.19 61.68
C GLN A 714 -26.99 -17.94 61.67
N THR A 715 -28.13 -17.88 60.96
CA THR A 715 -29.37 -18.67 61.17
C THR A 715 -30.33 -18.58 59.96
N GLY A 716 -31.40 -19.38 59.94
CA GLY A 716 -32.54 -19.21 59.02
C GLY A 716 -33.80 -19.94 59.50
N VAL A 717 -34.98 -19.38 59.19
CA VAL A 717 -36.34 -19.96 59.31
C VAL A 717 -37.21 -19.37 58.18
N GLU A 718 -38.26 -20.09 57.78
CA GLU A 718 -39.20 -19.81 56.68
C GLU A 718 -40.27 -18.73 57.08
N SER A 719 -41.24 -18.28 56.25
CA SER A 719 -41.76 -18.77 54.96
C SER A 719 -42.53 -17.68 54.15
N GLN A 720 -42.55 -17.83 52.81
CA GLN A 720 -43.54 -17.27 51.85
C GLN A 720 -43.57 -15.71 51.64
N PRO A 721 -44.13 -15.18 50.51
CA PRO A 721 -44.97 -15.82 49.49
C PRO A 721 -44.37 -15.95 48.07
N LEU A 722 -44.87 -16.94 47.33
CA LEU A 722 -44.51 -17.24 45.93
C LEU A 722 -45.38 -16.41 44.97
N LEU A 723 -45.16 -15.09 44.94
CA LEU A 723 -45.90 -14.14 44.07
C LEU A 723 -45.03 -13.04 43.43
N GLN A 724 -43.80 -12.82 43.91
CA GLN A 724 -42.91 -11.76 43.38
C GLN A 724 -42.28 -12.11 42.01
N GLN A 725 -42.14 -13.40 41.70
CA GLN A 725 -41.31 -13.88 40.58
C GLN A 725 -42.06 -14.03 39.24
N GLN A 726 -43.21 -13.36 39.07
CA GLN A 726 -43.94 -13.32 37.79
C GLN A 726 -44.20 -11.90 37.23
N GLN A 727 -43.68 -10.85 37.90
CA GLN A 727 -43.74 -9.46 37.38
C GLN A 727 -42.41 -8.95 36.81
N GLN A 728 -41.27 -9.56 37.15
CA GLN A 728 -39.95 -9.10 36.66
C GLN A 728 -39.63 -9.50 35.20
N GLN A 729 -40.61 -10.02 34.45
CA GLN A 729 -40.46 -10.44 33.05
C GLN A 729 -41.32 -9.62 32.05
N GLN A 730 -41.95 -8.52 32.48
CA GLN A 730 -42.76 -7.64 31.61
C GLN A 730 -42.14 -6.25 31.34
N GLN A 731 -40.94 -5.96 31.84
CA GLN A 731 -40.32 -4.63 31.72
C GLN A 731 -39.24 -4.51 30.62
N LEU A 732 -38.95 -5.60 29.90
CA LEU A 732 -37.93 -5.66 28.83
C LEU A 732 -38.49 -5.56 27.40
N VAL A 733 -39.81 -5.62 27.22
CA VAL A 733 -40.45 -5.49 25.89
C VAL A 733 -40.41 -4.04 25.35
N PRO A 734 -40.71 -2.97 26.14
CA PRO A 734 -40.84 -1.61 25.59
C PRO A 734 -39.55 -1.03 24.98
N LEU A 735 -38.38 -1.50 25.41
CA LEU A 735 -37.09 -1.03 24.91
C LEU A 735 -36.73 -1.62 23.53
N GLN A 736 -37.42 -2.68 23.11
CA GLN A 736 -37.13 -3.38 21.86
C GLN A 736 -37.94 -2.83 20.68
N ASP A 737 -39.15 -2.31 20.93
CA ASP A 737 -39.98 -1.67 19.91
C ASP A 737 -39.45 -0.29 19.47
N SER A 738 -38.85 0.49 20.38
CA SER A 738 -38.21 1.76 20.02
C SER A 738 -36.98 1.56 19.11
N TYR A 739 -36.17 0.54 19.38
CA TYR A 739 -35.04 0.14 18.55
C TYR A 739 -35.47 -0.44 17.18
N MET A 740 -36.65 -1.07 17.12
CA MET A 740 -37.27 -1.49 15.86
C MET A 740 -37.70 -0.28 15.02
N GLN A 741 -38.33 0.71 15.64
CA GLN A 741 -38.82 1.93 14.99
C GLN A 741 -37.66 2.69 14.32
N SER A 742 -36.57 2.95 15.04
CA SER A 742 -35.42 3.72 14.53
C SER A 742 -34.69 3.01 13.39
N ARG A 743 -34.53 1.68 13.44
CA ARG A 743 -33.93 0.92 12.32
C ARG A 743 -34.81 0.87 11.07
N ALA A 744 -36.14 0.85 11.22
CA ALA A 744 -37.06 0.91 10.08
C ALA A 744 -37.01 2.29 9.39
N GLU A 745 -36.95 3.36 10.18
CA GLU A 745 -36.77 4.74 9.71
C GLU A 745 -35.41 4.95 9.04
N ALA A 746 -34.33 4.41 9.61
CA ALA A 746 -33.00 4.44 9.01
C ALA A 746 -32.94 3.73 7.64
N LEU A 747 -33.57 2.56 7.51
CA LEU A 747 -33.68 1.86 6.23
C LEU A 747 -34.44 2.68 5.18
N HIS A 748 -35.58 3.25 5.55
CA HIS A 748 -36.39 4.08 4.65
C HIS A 748 -35.62 5.33 4.14
N ASN A 749 -34.86 5.98 5.03
CA ASN A 749 -34.09 7.18 4.66
C ASN A 749 -32.88 6.86 3.77
N VAL A 750 -32.22 5.70 3.97
CA VAL A 750 -31.18 5.20 3.06
C VAL A 750 -31.78 4.81 1.69
N GLU A 751 -32.94 4.17 1.65
CA GLU A 751 -33.61 3.84 0.37
C GLU A 751 -34.06 5.10 -0.41
N SER A 752 -34.55 6.14 0.27
CA SER A 752 -34.81 7.45 -0.36
C SER A 752 -33.52 8.05 -0.94
N THR A 753 -32.43 8.04 -0.17
CA THR A 753 -31.13 8.56 -0.59
C THR A 753 -30.56 7.81 -1.80
N ILE A 754 -30.68 6.47 -1.86
CA ILE A 754 -30.29 5.66 -3.02
C ILE A 754 -31.12 6.03 -4.27
N HIS A 755 -32.39 6.37 -4.12
CA HIS A 755 -33.26 6.82 -5.20
C HIS A 755 -32.92 8.24 -5.67
N GLU A 756 -32.67 9.18 -4.75
CA GLU A 756 -32.24 10.55 -5.02
C GLU A 756 -30.88 10.60 -5.74
N LEU A 757 -29.88 9.86 -5.25
CA LEU A 757 -28.58 9.68 -5.93
C LEU A 757 -28.75 8.98 -7.29
N GLY A 758 -29.72 8.07 -7.42
CA GLY A 758 -30.09 7.45 -8.70
C GLY A 758 -30.60 8.48 -9.72
N ASN A 759 -31.36 9.47 -9.28
CA ASN A 759 -31.82 10.57 -10.13
C ASN A 759 -30.68 11.51 -10.51
N ILE A 760 -29.80 11.88 -9.57
CA ILE A 760 -28.60 12.69 -9.83
C ILE A 760 -27.68 11.98 -10.84
N PHE A 761 -27.39 10.69 -10.65
CA PHE A 761 -26.62 9.89 -11.59
C PHE A 761 -27.27 9.85 -12.97
N THR A 762 -28.60 9.70 -13.06
CA THR A 762 -29.33 9.69 -14.34
C THR A 762 -29.32 11.07 -15.02
N GLN A 763 -29.36 12.16 -14.24
CA GLN A 763 -29.24 13.52 -14.74
C GLN A 763 -27.84 13.78 -15.31
N LEU A 764 -26.79 13.39 -14.58
CA LEU A 764 -25.40 13.49 -15.06
C LEU A 764 -25.16 12.62 -16.30
N ALA A 765 -25.61 11.37 -16.29
CA ALA A 765 -25.48 10.46 -17.43
C ALA A 765 -26.23 10.96 -18.69
N THR A 766 -27.42 11.53 -18.54
CA THR A 766 -28.16 12.13 -19.67
C THR A 766 -27.54 13.44 -20.14
N MET A 767 -26.96 14.24 -19.25
CA MET A 767 -26.24 15.49 -19.55
C MET A 767 -24.90 15.25 -20.28
N VAL A 768 -24.18 14.18 -19.94
CA VAL A 768 -23.00 13.69 -20.69
C VAL A 768 -23.44 13.09 -22.04
N SER A 769 -24.50 12.27 -22.05
CA SER A 769 -25.03 11.65 -23.27
C SER A 769 -25.56 12.67 -24.30
N GLN A 770 -26.18 13.77 -23.86
CA GLN A 770 -26.67 14.84 -24.73
C GLN A 770 -25.57 15.62 -25.48
N GLN A 771 -24.31 15.52 -25.04
CA GLN A 771 -23.14 16.05 -25.76
C GLN A 771 -22.27 14.92 -26.36
N GLY A 772 -22.72 13.67 -26.24
CA GLY A 772 -21.97 12.45 -26.55
C GLY A 772 -22.39 11.71 -27.81
N GLU A 773 -22.77 12.40 -28.90
CA GLU A 773 -22.84 11.75 -30.22
C GLU A 773 -21.44 11.61 -30.85
N ILE A 774 -20.59 10.80 -30.20
CA ILE A 774 -19.55 9.95 -30.81
C ILE A 774 -19.39 8.75 -29.86
N ALA A 775 -20.10 7.67 -30.18
CA ALA A 775 -19.77 6.35 -29.68
C ALA A 775 -18.85 5.68 -30.71
N ILE A 776 -17.61 5.39 -30.31
CA ILE A 776 -16.61 4.64 -31.10
C ILE A 776 -16.21 5.31 -32.43
N ARG A 777 -15.29 6.28 -32.38
CA ARG A 777 -14.22 6.41 -33.39
C ARG A 777 -12.90 6.84 -32.76
N ILE A 778 -11.87 6.04 -33.01
CA ILE A 778 -10.47 6.46 -32.97
C ILE A 778 -10.16 6.91 -34.40
N ASP A 779 -9.86 8.21 -34.62
CA ASP A 779 -9.08 8.71 -35.77
C ASP A 779 -8.87 10.24 -35.73
N GLU A 780 -9.87 11.01 -35.24
CA GLU A 780 -9.99 12.46 -35.51
C GLU A 780 -9.08 13.38 -34.67
N ASN A 781 -7.86 12.94 -34.34
CA ASN A 781 -6.83 13.77 -33.68
C ASN A 781 -5.39 13.50 -34.18
N MET A 782 -5.21 12.72 -35.25
CA MET A 782 -3.88 12.44 -35.80
C MET A 782 -3.33 13.62 -36.64
N ASP A 783 -4.18 14.33 -37.38
CA ASP A 783 -3.75 15.40 -38.31
C ASP A 783 -3.28 16.69 -37.61
N GLU A 784 -3.92 17.12 -36.50
CA GLU A 784 -3.41 18.25 -35.70
C GLU A 784 -2.04 17.93 -35.09
N THR A 785 -1.88 16.70 -34.58
CA THR A 785 -0.60 16.19 -34.08
C THR A 785 0.46 16.20 -35.19
N LEU A 786 0.12 15.75 -36.40
CA LEU A 786 1.03 15.74 -37.55
C LEU A 786 1.47 17.16 -37.93
N SER A 787 0.54 18.11 -38.05
CA SER A 787 0.84 19.51 -38.38
C SER A 787 1.72 20.19 -37.31
N SER A 788 1.51 19.85 -36.04
CA SER A 788 2.31 20.33 -34.92
C SER A 788 3.75 19.79 -34.97
N VAL A 789 3.91 18.51 -35.32
CA VAL A 789 5.22 17.86 -35.48
C VAL A 789 5.97 18.41 -36.70
N GLU A 790 5.32 18.59 -37.85
CA GLU A 790 5.95 19.21 -39.03
C GLU A 790 6.36 20.67 -38.76
N GLY A 791 5.50 21.44 -38.06
CA GLY A 791 5.81 22.80 -37.61
C GLY A 791 7.04 22.86 -36.71
N ALA A 792 7.15 21.95 -35.73
CA ALA A 792 8.31 21.82 -34.87
C ALA A 792 9.57 21.41 -35.65
N GLN A 793 9.46 20.47 -36.59
CA GLN A 793 10.57 20.03 -37.43
C GLN A 793 11.09 21.17 -38.33
N GLY A 794 10.20 21.97 -38.90
CA GLY A 794 10.54 23.16 -39.69
C GLY A 794 11.32 24.22 -38.89
N GLN A 795 10.97 24.44 -37.62
CA GLN A 795 11.72 25.35 -36.74
C GLN A 795 13.09 24.76 -36.35
N LEU A 796 13.18 23.45 -36.06
CA LEU A 796 14.44 22.77 -35.75
C LEU A 796 15.42 22.83 -36.92
N VAL A 797 14.97 22.66 -38.17
CA VAL A 797 15.80 22.79 -39.38
C VAL A 797 16.30 24.22 -39.58
N ARG A 798 15.48 25.25 -39.26
CA ARG A 798 15.93 26.65 -39.28
C ARG A 798 16.98 26.93 -38.20
N TYR A 799 16.79 26.40 -36.99
CA TYR A 799 17.75 26.52 -35.89
C TYR A 799 19.09 25.85 -36.23
N LEU A 800 19.08 24.62 -36.75
CA LEU A 800 20.28 23.90 -37.20
C LEU A 800 21.07 24.67 -38.28
N ASN A 801 20.39 25.29 -39.25
CA ASN A 801 21.05 26.10 -40.28
C ASN A 801 21.65 27.40 -39.71
N SER A 802 21.06 27.99 -38.66
CA SER A 802 21.69 29.12 -37.94
C SER A 802 22.98 28.71 -37.22
N ILE A 803 23.02 27.50 -36.67
CA ILE A 803 24.18 26.97 -35.94
C ILE A 803 25.33 26.59 -36.89
N SER A 804 25.03 26.03 -38.06
CA SER A 804 26.05 25.65 -39.04
C SER A 804 26.86 26.86 -39.54
N SER A 805 26.19 28.00 -39.79
CA SER A 805 26.81 29.27 -40.19
C SER A 805 27.88 29.75 -39.20
N ASN A 806 27.56 29.73 -37.89
CA ASN A 806 28.48 30.20 -36.84
C ASN A 806 29.75 29.35 -36.68
N ARG A 807 29.70 28.04 -37.04
CA ARG A 807 30.90 27.19 -37.00
C ARG A 807 31.96 27.61 -38.03
N TRP A 808 31.55 28.15 -39.19
CA TRP A 808 32.48 28.64 -40.20
C TRP A 808 33.17 29.95 -39.80
N LEU A 809 32.46 30.82 -39.07
CA LEU A 809 33.04 32.04 -38.49
C LEU A 809 34.16 31.72 -37.49
N MET A 810 33.90 30.79 -36.56
CA MET A 810 34.90 30.30 -35.60
C MET A 810 36.14 29.72 -36.29
N LEU A 811 35.96 28.93 -37.35
CA LEU A 811 37.06 28.30 -38.09
C LEU A 811 37.95 29.34 -38.78
N LYS A 812 37.38 30.43 -39.30
CA LYS A 812 38.14 31.58 -39.84
C LYS A 812 38.95 32.30 -38.76
N ILE A 813 38.36 32.59 -37.61
CA ILE A 813 39.04 33.28 -36.50
C ILE A 813 40.21 32.43 -35.99
N PHE A 814 40.01 31.11 -35.85
CA PHE A 814 41.06 30.19 -35.42
C PHE A 814 42.19 30.07 -36.46
N GLY A 815 41.86 30.08 -37.76
CA GLY A 815 42.85 30.11 -38.85
C GLY A 815 43.73 31.36 -38.82
N VAL A 816 43.15 32.55 -38.57
CA VAL A 816 43.93 33.80 -38.42
C VAL A 816 44.88 33.73 -37.22
N LEU A 817 44.43 33.19 -36.08
CA LEU A 817 45.28 33.00 -34.89
C LEU A 817 46.45 32.04 -35.15
N ILE A 818 46.23 30.93 -35.88
CA ILE A 818 47.31 29.99 -36.25
C ILE A 818 48.33 30.67 -37.17
N VAL A 819 47.89 31.45 -38.16
CA VAL A 819 48.81 32.21 -39.03
C VAL A 819 49.61 33.22 -38.22
N PHE A 820 48.98 33.94 -37.29
CA PHE A 820 49.68 34.89 -36.42
C PHE A 820 50.72 34.22 -35.53
N LEU A 821 50.40 33.04 -34.98
CA LEU A 821 51.29 32.24 -34.15
C LEU A 821 52.46 31.64 -34.95
N MET A 822 52.24 31.20 -36.20
CA MET A 822 53.31 30.76 -37.08
C MET A 822 54.23 31.92 -37.50
N VAL A 823 53.68 33.10 -37.81
CA VAL A 823 54.49 34.30 -38.09
C VAL A 823 55.32 34.69 -36.86
N PHE A 824 54.74 34.66 -35.66
CA PHE A 824 55.47 34.93 -34.42
C PHE A 824 56.63 33.95 -34.20
N LEU A 825 56.39 32.64 -34.38
CA LEU A 825 57.42 31.61 -34.25
C LEU A 825 58.52 31.66 -35.34
N PHE A 826 58.25 32.24 -36.50
CA PHE A 826 59.20 32.30 -37.62
C PHE A 826 60.03 33.60 -37.67
N PHE A 827 59.64 34.64 -36.92
CA PHE A 827 60.31 35.95 -36.90
C PHE A 827 60.83 36.37 -35.50
N VAL A 828 60.61 35.58 -34.46
CA VAL A 828 61.03 35.85 -33.06
C VAL A 828 61.92 34.74 -32.48
N ALA A 829 62.27 33.72 -33.28
CA ALA A 829 63.16 32.61 -32.95
C ALA A 829 64.43 32.62 -33.82
#